data_AF-A0A2T5JR33-F1
#
_entry.id   AF-A0A2T5JR33-F1
#
_cell.length_a   1.000
_cell.length_b   1.000
_cell.length_c   1.000
_cell.angle_alpha   90.00
_cell.angle_beta   90.00
_cell.angle_gamma   90.00
#
_symmetry.space_group_name_H-M   'P 1'
#
loop_
_entity.id
_entity.type
_entity.pdbx_description
1 polymer ?
#
loop_
_entity_poly.entity_id
_entity_poly.type
_entity_poly.pdbx_seq_one_letter_code
_entity_poly.pdbx_strand_id
1 'polypeptide(L)'
;MFDPATVILVTTQAELDAAYTALVSGQGGTILLAEGGSFSFGATASDWANSRTDAAVTIRSANPDTPAVIERLALTHAENLTIENVHFHMDGDDTTHSDVIVQLNNCRNVTIRNCTMTSDADGPPGTDAGHAEAAQGVIIRSSAGIVLEGNTLGKLSHGVTIKDSHDVQIVGNDIRALQCDGIRVAGVDGLLIAGNHLHDMIGSTHEYNHDDMIQIWGTGITVNNQNITIRENILDCGNGARYQMIFGHNEMFEANGLTFSNILVEGNVIFGASAHAISLDDTDGTIVRHNTIIHNADAHVILADGSRAGTTQINTIRIGGTNAVIENNITQSVSGGTDNVILTTQSPWHADDYRSHFVNIEAGGSGDLRDLMLRPDSPLNGVAGSWLTWSSDTASTLTAVADVTISRSNHSLVLLDADLSRGPNGYVADKGATFTWRFDDGTTVTGPSVQHDFLTAGRHGYQLTVTMPDGSSDTIARTLDIANETAFSLIVRDNLLVDDSGSNTSFTLHAGAGIVDGWVEIGGRDRVEVSRYTESLFNLNGFKLGLTVDAETGATGTLLHLPQTFKAALATDGFLEVTLTTTEGVFTLRSSRPPFADGAEHQITVLYDDAANRLSLVIDGRIDRETAAHGITPPKAYWGLTIGDAWGSGLEARVKDIFLVTEADGAATGPSHAEQHLADGRLVVTSYENGLRTGFEQIDAADAFDWRWQSFSYDATGRMTRSESIDDAGVKVVRTFSEGVETSTVKTDVEDSESWASRTLLYDAAGKVRSDTTVQDDGRVSETRFVDGLRVQLHEIDPNGTASWAERTTGYDASGRINGTEIAYADGRLVVSGYENGLRSRVFVTDPGDRFDWTSQTTDYDGSGRRVRTEIVQDDGRHILTDFVGNTRAHAIETDGADRFAWAVKTYSFDDGGAIAALVTVMDNGNRQEMRYDHGVLQLRVDSDVADAYAWSRKVIDYANGHPASLTTHYDNGTVDVIVYDFI
;
A
#
# COMPACT_ATOMS: atom_id res chain seq x y z
N MET A 1 -32.58 -15.26 -39.58
CA MET A 1 -31.65 -14.51 -40.43
C MET A 1 -31.76 -13.06 -39.99
N PHE A 2 -30.90 -12.66 -39.05
CA PHE A 2 -30.78 -11.27 -38.63
C PHE A 2 -29.83 -10.57 -39.62
N ASP A 3 -30.25 -9.42 -40.12
CA ASP A 3 -29.47 -8.53 -40.99
C ASP A 3 -28.18 -8.11 -40.23
N PRO A 4 -26.96 -8.20 -40.81
CA PRO A 4 -25.76 -7.73 -40.12
C PRO A 4 -25.92 -6.23 -39.84
N ALA A 5 -25.93 -5.87 -38.55
CA ALA A 5 -25.98 -4.47 -38.12
C ALA A 5 -24.89 -3.66 -38.82
N THR A 6 -25.24 -2.48 -39.34
CA THR A 6 -24.30 -1.59 -40.01
C THR A 6 -23.16 -1.25 -39.07
N VAL A 7 -21.92 -1.52 -39.47
CA VAL A 7 -20.71 -1.15 -38.71
C VAL A 7 -19.94 -0.08 -39.49
N ILE A 8 -19.63 1.05 -38.85
CA ILE A 8 -18.90 2.17 -39.45
C ILE A 8 -17.65 2.44 -38.62
N LEU A 9 -16.47 2.29 -39.23
CA LEU A 9 -15.21 2.75 -38.64
C LEU A 9 -15.06 4.25 -38.87
N VAL A 10 -14.75 5.01 -37.84
CA VAL A 10 -14.53 6.46 -37.90
C VAL A 10 -13.15 6.81 -37.35
N THR A 11 -12.47 7.70 -38.04
CA THR A 11 -11.10 8.17 -37.74
C THR A 11 -11.06 9.66 -37.42
N THR A 12 -12.14 10.39 -37.73
CA THR A 12 -12.24 11.84 -37.51
C THR A 12 -13.58 12.23 -36.89
N GLN A 13 -13.63 13.40 -36.26
CA GLN A 13 -14.86 13.95 -35.69
C GLN A 13 -16.00 14.05 -36.73
N ALA A 14 -15.69 14.53 -37.93
CA ALA A 14 -16.69 14.69 -38.99
C ALA A 14 -17.29 13.34 -39.44
N GLU A 15 -16.48 12.27 -39.42
CA GLU A 15 -16.97 10.92 -39.69
C GLU A 15 -17.85 10.39 -38.56
N LEU A 16 -17.51 10.66 -37.30
CA LEU A 16 -18.35 10.33 -36.14
C LEU A 16 -19.73 10.99 -36.23
N ASP A 17 -19.77 12.31 -36.47
CA ASP A 17 -21.01 13.08 -36.56
C ASP A 17 -21.91 12.56 -37.72
N ALA A 18 -21.29 12.31 -38.88
CA ALA A 18 -21.99 11.79 -40.06
C ALA A 18 -22.50 10.35 -39.84
N ALA A 19 -21.67 9.49 -39.24
CA ALA A 19 -22.04 8.11 -38.92
C ALA A 19 -23.23 8.08 -37.95
N TYR A 20 -23.19 8.89 -36.88
CA TYR A 20 -24.28 8.95 -35.91
C TYR A 20 -25.59 9.39 -36.55
N THR A 21 -25.57 10.48 -37.33
CA THR A 21 -26.77 10.99 -38.03
C THR A 21 -27.34 9.96 -39.02
N ALA A 22 -26.47 9.22 -39.71
CA ALA A 22 -26.90 8.18 -40.65
C ALA A 22 -27.54 6.99 -39.93
N LEU A 23 -26.96 6.53 -38.81
CA LEU A 23 -27.47 5.37 -38.08
C LEU A 23 -28.78 5.68 -37.33
N VAL A 24 -28.89 6.87 -36.74
CA VAL A 24 -30.06 7.28 -35.95
C VAL A 24 -31.32 7.51 -36.79
N SER A 25 -31.14 7.92 -38.06
CA SER A 25 -32.23 8.01 -39.05
C SER A 25 -32.50 6.69 -39.78
N GLY A 26 -31.59 5.72 -39.65
CA GLY A 26 -31.64 4.39 -40.25
C GLY A 26 -32.17 3.30 -39.31
N GLN A 27 -31.63 2.09 -39.39
CA GLN A 27 -32.01 0.96 -38.53
C GLN A 27 -31.17 0.85 -37.24
N GLY A 28 -30.30 1.84 -36.96
CA GLY A 28 -29.26 1.70 -35.95
C GLY A 28 -28.00 0.98 -36.48
N GLY A 29 -27.05 0.71 -35.58
CA GLY A 29 -25.77 0.09 -35.92
C GLY A 29 -24.66 0.39 -34.91
N THR A 30 -23.42 0.09 -35.28
CA THR A 30 -22.23 0.28 -34.45
C THR A 30 -21.25 1.25 -35.11
N ILE A 31 -20.75 2.20 -34.32
CA ILE A 31 -19.65 3.09 -34.67
C ILE A 31 -18.40 2.59 -33.93
N LEU A 32 -17.34 2.31 -34.68
CA LEU A 32 -16.02 1.96 -34.16
C LEU A 32 -15.11 3.18 -34.24
N LEU A 33 -14.61 3.63 -33.10
CA LEU A 33 -13.64 4.72 -33.01
C LEU A 33 -12.23 4.17 -33.22
N ALA A 34 -11.49 4.72 -34.19
CA ALA A 34 -10.11 4.30 -34.45
C ALA A 34 -9.18 4.60 -33.27
N GLU A 35 -8.14 3.76 -33.13
CA GLU A 35 -7.10 3.89 -32.10
C GLU A 35 -6.38 5.24 -32.19
N GLY A 36 -6.09 5.85 -31.03
CA GLY A 36 -5.42 7.15 -30.93
C GLY A 36 -6.25 8.35 -31.40
N GLY A 37 -7.52 8.14 -31.77
CA GLY A 37 -8.45 9.23 -32.09
C GLY A 37 -8.91 9.97 -30.84
N SER A 38 -8.92 11.30 -30.91
CA SER A 38 -9.55 12.18 -29.92
C SER A 38 -10.83 12.78 -30.53
N PHE A 39 -11.94 12.62 -29.82
CA PHE A 39 -13.27 13.02 -30.27
C PHE A 39 -13.98 13.86 -29.20
N SER A 40 -14.97 14.62 -29.61
CA SER A 40 -15.98 15.22 -28.72
C SER A 40 -17.34 14.81 -29.24
N PHE A 41 -18.20 14.21 -28.42
CA PHE A 41 -19.47 13.69 -28.92
C PHE A 41 -20.66 14.42 -28.27
N GLY A 42 -21.51 14.99 -29.12
CA GLY A 42 -22.75 15.60 -28.69
C GLY A 42 -23.90 15.26 -29.61
N ALA A 43 -25.10 15.13 -29.03
CA ALA A 43 -26.34 14.95 -29.77
C ALA A 43 -27.42 15.85 -29.20
N THR A 44 -28.21 16.45 -30.05
CA THR A 44 -29.22 17.44 -29.69
C THR A 44 -30.61 17.05 -30.20
N ALA A 45 -31.63 17.80 -29.79
CA ALA A 45 -33.01 17.58 -30.23
C ALA A 45 -33.18 17.65 -31.76
N SER A 46 -32.38 18.43 -32.47
CA SER A 46 -32.45 18.49 -33.94
C SER A 46 -31.98 17.21 -34.61
N ASP A 47 -31.02 16.51 -34.00
CA ASP A 47 -30.49 15.24 -34.51
C ASP A 47 -31.53 14.12 -34.33
N TRP A 48 -32.37 14.23 -33.30
CA TRP A 48 -33.47 13.30 -33.01
C TRP A 48 -34.80 13.64 -33.69
N ALA A 49 -34.98 14.86 -34.18
CA ALA A 49 -36.25 15.27 -34.80
C ALA A 49 -36.66 14.40 -36.01
N ASN A 50 -35.70 13.71 -36.63
CA ASN A 50 -35.89 12.80 -37.76
C ASN A 50 -35.43 11.35 -37.47
N SER A 51 -35.15 11.01 -36.20
CA SER A 51 -34.70 9.67 -35.83
C SER A 51 -35.86 8.66 -35.88
N ARG A 52 -35.52 7.38 -36.00
CA ARG A 52 -36.47 6.30 -35.74
C ARG A 52 -36.41 5.94 -34.26
N THR A 53 -37.57 5.84 -33.62
CA THR A 53 -37.68 5.49 -32.20
C THR A 53 -37.20 4.07 -31.86
N ASP A 54 -36.92 3.23 -32.86
CA ASP A 54 -36.37 1.87 -32.72
C ASP A 54 -34.89 1.75 -33.15
N ALA A 55 -34.25 2.83 -33.62
CA ALA A 55 -32.84 2.80 -34.00
C ALA A 55 -31.95 2.75 -32.74
N ALA A 56 -31.20 1.66 -32.59
CA ALA A 56 -30.22 1.49 -31.51
C ALA A 56 -28.80 1.74 -32.05
N VAL A 57 -28.08 2.68 -31.45
CA VAL A 57 -26.70 3.00 -31.84
C VAL A 57 -25.74 2.57 -30.74
N THR A 58 -24.64 1.92 -31.11
CA THR A 58 -23.53 1.62 -30.19
C THR A 58 -22.27 2.35 -30.65
N ILE A 59 -21.60 3.06 -29.76
CA ILE A 59 -20.29 3.69 -29.99
C ILE A 59 -19.26 2.99 -29.13
N ARG A 60 -18.16 2.54 -29.72
CA ARG A 60 -17.08 1.87 -28.99
C ARG A 60 -15.73 2.02 -29.65
N SER A 61 -14.66 1.80 -28.90
CA SER A 61 -13.31 1.72 -29.47
C SER A 61 -13.19 0.52 -30.41
N ALA A 62 -12.45 0.69 -31.51
CA ALA A 62 -12.12 -0.40 -32.42
C ALA A 62 -11.20 -1.44 -31.73
N ASN A 63 -10.31 -0.97 -30.85
CA ASN A 63 -9.49 -1.80 -29.97
C ASN A 63 -9.75 -1.41 -28.51
N PRO A 64 -10.31 -2.30 -27.65
CA PRO A 64 -10.57 -1.99 -26.25
C PRO A 64 -9.29 -1.94 -25.38
N ASP A 65 -8.20 -2.58 -25.82
CA ASP A 65 -6.92 -2.57 -25.09
C ASP A 65 -6.19 -1.21 -25.24
N THR A 66 -6.59 -0.43 -26.24
CA THR A 66 -6.10 0.93 -26.53
C THR A 66 -7.30 1.83 -26.85
N PRO A 67 -8.12 2.17 -25.83
CA PRO A 67 -9.40 2.82 -26.05
C PRO A 67 -9.24 4.20 -26.71
N ALA A 68 -10.19 4.54 -27.59
CA ALA A 68 -10.30 5.89 -28.14
C ALA A 68 -10.71 6.88 -27.03
N VAL A 69 -10.29 8.14 -27.17
CA VAL A 69 -10.58 9.19 -26.19
C VAL A 69 -11.76 10.03 -26.65
N ILE A 70 -12.76 10.20 -25.79
CA ILE A 70 -13.81 11.20 -25.94
C ILE A 70 -13.64 12.26 -24.86
N GLU A 71 -13.27 13.48 -25.25
CA GLU A 71 -13.05 14.58 -24.30
C GLU A 71 -14.32 14.94 -23.52
N ARG A 72 -15.45 15.01 -24.24
CA ARG A 72 -16.75 15.36 -23.66
C ARG A 72 -17.90 14.65 -24.35
N LEU A 73 -18.86 14.20 -23.55
CA LEU A 73 -20.13 13.63 -23.99
C LEU A 73 -21.29 14.53 -23.55
N ALA A 74 -21.96 15.19 -24.50
CA ALA A 74 -23.08 16.09 -24.20
C ALA A 74 -24.34 15.70 -24.99
N LEU A 75 -25.24 14.97 -24.34
CA LEU A 75 -26.47 14.47 -24.95
C LEU A 75 -27.70 15.24 -24.46
N THR A 76 -28.54 15.66 -25.40
CA THR A 76 -29.82 16.30 -25.11
C THR A 76 -30.92 15.69 -26.00
N HIS A 77 -31.92 15.05 -25.38
CA HIS A 77 -32.99 14.32 -26.07
C HIS A 77 -32.55 13.10 -26.88
N ALA A 78 -31.39 12.51 -26.56
CA ALA A 78 -30.95 11.26 -27.18
C ALA A 78 -31.74 10.06 -26.63
N GLU A 79 -31.98 9.05 -27.47
CA GLU A 79 -32.66 7.82 -27.08
C GLU A 79 -31.93 6.56 -27.62
N ASN A 80 -32.01 5.41 -26.95
CA ASN A 80 -31.48 4.13 -27.44
C ASN A 80 -29.99 4.15 -27.87
N LEU A 81 -29.13 4.74 -27.04
CA LEU A 81 -27.70 4.84 -27.29
C LEU A 81 -26.92 4.00 -26.29
N THR A 82 -25.91 3.27 -26.78
CA THR A 82 -24.91 2.61 -25.92
C THR A 82 -23.52 3.13 -26.23
N ILE A 83 -22.75 3.42 -25.19
CA ILE A 83 -21.32 3.71 -25.30
C ILE A 83 -20.56 2.68 -24.45
N GLU A 84 -19.58 2.00 -25.06
CA GLU A 84 -18.84 0.93 -24.39
C GLU A 84 -17.34 0.98 -24.70
N ASN A 85 -16.50 0.62 -23.72
CA ASN A 85 -15.04 0.47 -23.89
C ASN A 85 -14.36 1.73 -24.46
N VAL A 86 -14.71 2.90 -23.92
CA VAL A 86 -14.15 4.21 -24.31
C VAL A 86 -13.51 4.87 -23.10
N HIS A 87 -12.45 5.65 -23.31
CA HIS A 87 -11.87 6.51 -22.29
C HIS A 87 -12.40 7.93 -22.46
N PHE A 88 -13.04 8.47 -21.43
CA PHE A 88 -13.37 9.88 -21.34
C PHE A 88 -12.34 10.61 -20.51
N HIS A 89 -11.77 11.68 -21.04
CA HIS A 89 -10.76 12.47 -20.32
C HIS A 89 -10.83 13.95 -20.65
N MET A 90 -10.84 14.79 -19.61
CA MET A 90 -10.82 16.24 -19.73
C MET A 90 -9.65 16.80 -18.90
N ASP A 91 -8.80 17.59 -19.55
CA ASP A 91 -7.55 18.13 -19.00
C ASP A 91 -7.83 19.24 -17.98
N GLY A 92 -7.25 19.11 -16.77
CA GLY A 92 -7.41 20.00 -15.63
C GLY A 92 -7.03 21.45 -15.91
N ASP A 93 -6.04 21.71 -16.76
CA ASP A 93 -5.53 23.07 -17.06
C ASP A 93 -6.60 23.97 -17.74
N ASP A 94 -7.61 23.37 -18.35
CA ASP A 94 -8.71 24.04 -19.07
C ASP A 94 -10.08 23.91 -18.37
N THR A 95 -10.13 23.38 -17.13
CA THR A 95 -11.40 23.09 -16.43
C THR A 95 -11.65 23.87 -15.15
N THR A 96 -12.93 24.05 -14.85
CA THR A 96 -13.45 24.50 -13.56
C THR A 96 -14.27 23.39 -12.93
N HIS A 97 -14.57 23.48 -11.63
CA HIS A 97 -15.51 22.57 -10.92
C HIS A 97 -16.92 22.46 -11.56
N SER A 98 -17.23 23.29 -12.57
CA SER A 98 -18.51 23.30 -13.28
C SER A 98 -18.53 22.49 -14.58
N ASP A 99 -17.36 22.10 -15.09
CA ASP A 99 -17.25 21.30 -16.31
C ASP A 99 -17.63 19.84 -16.06
N VAL A 100 -18.15 19.18 -17.10
CA VAL A 100 -18.76 17.85 -16.99
C VAL A 100 -18.31 16.97 -18.14
N ILE A 101 -17.76 15.80 -17.81
CA ILE A 101 -17.31 14.82 -18.81
C ILE A 101 -18.50 14.21 -19.54
N VAL A 102 -19.49 13.70 -18.80
CA VAL A 102 -20.72 13.10 -19.35
C VAL A 102 -21.95 13.85 -18.88
N GLN A 103 -22.65 14.48 -19.81
CA GLN A 103 -23.88 15.22 -19.53
C GLN A 103 -25.06 14.65 -20.32
N LEU A 104 -26.06 14.14 -19.62
CA LEU A 104 -27.29 13.57 -20.17
C LEU A 104 -28.50 14.41 -19.74
N ASN A 105 -29.09 15.14 -20.69
CA ASN A 105 -30.27 15.96 -20.44
C ASN A 105 -31.47 15.43 -21.25
N ASN A 106 -32.61 15.17 -20.61
CA ASN A 106 -33.83 14.70 -21.30
C ASN A 106 -33.62 13.44 -22.15
N CYS A 107 -32.71 12.55 -21.77
CA CYS A 107 -32.35 11.36 -22.52
C CYS A 107 -33.18 10.14 -22.09
N ARG A 108 -33.27 9.13 -22.96
CA ARG A 108 -33.98 7.87 -22.68
C ARG A 108 -33.16 6.64 -23.09
N ASN A 109 -33.19 5.56 -22.32
CA ASN A 109 -32.55 4.30 -22.72
C ASN A 109 -31.08 4.46 -23.16
N VAL A 110 -30.26 5.12 -22.32
CA VAL A 110 -28.83 5.32 -22.58
C VAL A 110 -28.02 4.41 -21.65
N THR A 111 -27.08 3.67 -22.22
CA THR A 111 -26.15 2.81 -21.47
C THR A 111 -24.72 3.28 -21.67
N ILE A 112 -23.98 3.43 -20.59
CA ILE A 112 -22.53 3.66 -20.60
C ILE A 112 -21.89 2.55 -19.78
N ARG A 113 -21.04 1.74 -20.41
CA ARG A 113 -20.47 0.58 -19.73
C ARG A 113 -19.04 0.25 -20.08
N ASN A 114 -18.29 -0.27 -19.12
CA ASN A 114 -16.87 -0.60 -19.28
C ASN A 114 -16.04 0.59 -19.79
N CYS A 115 -16.41 1.81 -19.44
CA CYS A 115 -15.69 3.02 -19.80
C CYS A 115 -14.84 3.52 -18.62
N THR A 116 -13.77 4.24 -18.94
CA THR A 116 -12.98 4.99 -17.95
C THR A 116 -13.33 6.47 -18.06
N MET A 117 -13.50 7.19 -16.95
CA MET A 117 -13.78 8.63 -16.91
C MET A 117 -12.83 9.31 -15.93
N THR A 118 -11.94 10.16 -16.43
CA THR A 118 -10.89 10.78 -15.61
C THR A 118 -10.70 12.27 -15.90
N SER A 119 -10.32 13.01 -14.87
CA SER A 119 -9.74 14.35 -14.99
C SER A 119 -8.46 14.38 -14.13
N ASP A 120 -8.07 15.55 -13.61
CA ASP A 120 -6.72 15.76 -13.06
C ASP A 120 -6.68 16.21 -11.59
N ALA A 121 -7.71 15.88 -10.80
CA ALA A 121 -7.68 16.18 -9.36
C ALA A 121 -6.43 15.58 -8.69
N ASP A 122 -5.68 16.43 -7.96
CA ASP A 122 -4.39 16.09 -7.35
C ASP A 122 -4.26 16.47 -5.86
N GLY A 123 -5.31 17.03 -5.26
CA GLY A 123 -5.32 17.46 -3.87
C GLY A 123 -6.68 17.99 -3.41
N PRO A 124 -6.86 18.17 -2.09
CA PRO A 124 -8.14 18.57 -1.53
C PRO A 124 -8.41 20.07 -1.71
N PRO A 125 -9.57 20.46 -2.24
CA PRO A 125 -9.96 21.86 -2.30
C PRO A 125 -10.28 22.41 -0.91
N GLY A 126 -10.26 23.74 -0.81
CA GLY A 126 -10.52 24.46 0.45
C GLY A 126 -9.34 24.51 1.43
N THR A 127 -8.14 24.13 0.97
CA THR A 127 -6.89 24.30 1.71
C THR A 127 -6.08 25.47 1.17
N ASP A 128 -5.14 26.00 1.97
CA ASP A 128 -4.16 27.00 1.54
C ASP A 128 -3.11 26.43 0.58
N ALA A 129 -2.99 25.09 0.52
CA ALA A 129 -2.21 24.40 -0.49
C ALA A 129 -2.93 24.47 -1.84
N GLY A 130 -2.24 24.92 -2.88
CA GLY A 130 -2.78 24.87 -4.25
C GLY A 130 -3.17 23.44 -4.65
N HIS A 131 -4.19 23.30 -5.48
CA HIS A 131 -4.67 22.05 -6.06
C HIS A 131 -5.13 22.31 -7.51
N ALA A 132 -5.20 21.25 -8.32
CA ALA A 132 -5.88 21.26 -9.60
C ALA A 132 -7.39 21.09 -9.39
N GLU A 133 -8.19 22.00 -9.95
CA GLU A 133 -9.64 21.79 -10.07
C GLU A 133 -9.91 20.74 -11.14
N ALA A 134 -10.89 19.86 -10.89
CA ALA A 134 -11.24 18.80 -11.82
C ALA A 134 -12.70 18.86 -12.27
N ALA A 135 -12.96 18.38 -13.47
CA ALA A 135 -14.32 18.24 -14.00
C ALA A 135 -15.16 17.23 -13.19
N GLN A 136 -16.49 17.39 -13.26
CA GLN A 136 -17.44 16.42 -12.74
C GLN A 136 -17.56 15.22 -13.70
N GLY A 137 -17.76 14.02 -13.16
CA GLY A 137 -17.88 12.79 -13.96
C GLY A 137 -19.14 12.75 -14.81
N VAL A 138 -20.28 12.43 -14.18
CA VAL A 138 -21.55 12.21 -14.88
C VAL A 138 -22.65 13.08 -14.30
N ILE A 139 -23.42 13.74 -15.15
CA ILE A 139 -24.67 14.42 -14.76
C ILE A 139 -25.83 13.90 -15.60
N ILE A 140 -26.88 13.43 -14.92
CA ILE A 140 -28.14 12.94 -15.50
C ILE A 140 -29.26 13.87 -15.05
N ARG A 141 -29.96 14.50 -15.99
CA ARG A 141 -31.08 15.42 -15.72
C ARG A 141 -32.30 15.08 -16.56
N SER A 142 -33.47 15.05 -15.93
CA SER A 142 -34.76 14.88 -16.62
C SER A 142 -34.82 13.66 -17.55
N SER A 143 -34.09 12.60 -17.21
CA SER A 143 -33.85 11.45 -18.09
C SER A 143 -34.51 10.18 -17.55
N ALA A 144 -34.65 9.14 -18.38
CA ALA A 144 -35.25 7.87 -17.98
C ALA A 144 -34.51 6.65 -18.56
N GLY A 145 -34.41 5.55 -17.81
CA GLY A 145 -33.80 4.32 -18.33
C GLY A 145 -32.30 4.47 -18.60
N ILE A 146 -31.56 5.05 -17.66
CA ILE A 146 -30.12 5.29 -17.79
C ILE A 146 -29.35 4.21 -17.04
N VAL A 147 -28.35 3.61 -17.66
CA VAL A 147 -27.51 2.55 -17.07
C VAL A 147 -26.04 2.96 -17.12
N LEU A 148 -25.39 2.99 -15.96
CA LEU A 148 -23.94 3.11 -15.78
C LEU A 148 -23.43 1.80 -15.19
N GLU A 149 -22.77 0.97 -15.98
CA GLU A 149 -22.35 -0.38 -15.57
C GLU A 149 -20.86 -0.66 -15.79
N GLY A 150 -20.14 -1.16 -14.78
CA GLY A 150 -18.76 -1.62 -14.96
C GLY A 150 -17.75 -0.53 -15.33
N ASN A 151 -18.05 0.74 -15.02
CA ASN A 151 -17.18 1.86 -15.36
C ASN A 151 -16.16 2.15 -14.25
N THR A 152 -15.05 2.79 -14.62
CA THR A 152 -14.07 3.37 -13.68
C THR A 152 -14.16 4.89 -13.74
N LEU A 153 -14.41 5.55 -12.61
CA LEU A 153 -14.44 7.00 -12.49
C LEU A 153 -13.36 7.44 -11.49
N GLY A 154 -12.55 8.43 -11.82
CA GLY A 154 -11.69 9.02 -10.79
C GLY A 154 -10.87 10.23 -11.17
N LYS A 155 -10.26 10.85 -10.16
CA LYS A 155 -9.63 12.18 -10.25
C LYS A 155 -10.62 13.26 -10.73
N LEU A 156 -11.79 13.28 -10.12
CA LEU A 156 -12.90 14.18 -10.49
C LEU A 156 -13.27 15.05 -9.29
N SER A 157 -13.99 16.14 -9.54
CA SER A 157 -14.61 16.90 -8.44
C SER A 157 -15.74 16.10 -7.78
N HIS A 158 -16.76 15.74 -8.57
CA HIS A 158 -17.86 14.85 -8.15
C HIS A 158 -17.98 13.65 -9.08
N GLY A 159 -18.47 12.51 -8.57
CA GLY A 159 -18.65 11.29 -9.34
C GLY A 159 -19.86 11.33 -10.27
N VAL A 160 -21.06 11.00 -9.75
CA VAL A 160 -22.30 10.91 -10.52
C VAL A 160 -23.40 11.75 -9.87
N THR A 161 -24.03 12.65 -10.63
CA THR A 161 -25.18 13.44 -10.18
C THR A 161 -26.43 13.08 -10.98
N ILE A 162 -27.53 12.79 -10.28
CA ILE A 162 -28.83 12.49 -10.85
C ILE A 162 -29.83 13.53 -10.35
N LYS A 163 -30.57 14.14 -11.29
CA LYS A 163 -31.62 15.09 -10.96
C LYS A 163 -32.90 14.88 -11.77
N ASP A 164 -34.04 14.91 -11.09
CA ASP A 164 -35.40 14.87 -11.69
C ASP A 164 -35.57 13.74 -12.73
N SER A 165 -35.10 12.53 -12.42
CA SER A 165 -34.97 11.42 -13.39
C SER A 165 -35.67 10.14 -12.92
N HIS A 166 -35.85 9.17 -13.83
CA HIS A 166 -36.55 7.91 -13.54
C HIS A 166 -35.73 6.70 -14.00
N ASP A 167 -35.90 5.55 -13.36
CA ASP A 167 -35.30 4.27 -13.80
C ASP A 167 -33.79 4.36 -14.12
N VAL A 168 -32.99 4.77 -13.14
CA VAL A 168 -31.52 4.90 -13.27
C VAL A 168 -30.82 3.74 -12.56
N GLN A 169 -29.77 3.19 -13.17
CA GLN A 169 -28.95 2.12 -12.61
C GLN A 169 -27.48 2.52 -12.60
N ILE A 170 -26.81 2.35 -11.46
CA ILE A 170 -25.38 2.54 -11.25
C ILE A 170 -24.87 1.23 -10.65
N VAL A 171 -24.30 0.35 -11.48
CA VAL A 171 -24.02 -1.05 -11.11
C VAL A 171 -22.56 -1.42 -11.38
N GLY A 172 -21.87 -2.00 -10.40
CA GLY A 172 -20.55 -2.59 -10.61
C GLY A 172 -19.46 -1.58 -11.01
N ASN A 173 -19.60 -0.30 -10.64
CA ASN A 173 -18.61 0.73 -10.98
C ASN A 173 -17.55 0.88 -9.89
N ASP A 174 -16.34 1.25 -10.30
CA ASP A 174 -15.20 1.61 -9.46
C ASP A 174 -15.06 3.14 -9.46
N ILE A 175 -15.26 3.79 -8.32
CA ILE A 175 -15.32 5.25 -8.18
C ILE A 175 -14.29 5.68 -7.13
N ARG A 176 -13.28 6.46 -7.53
CA ARG A 176 -12.15 6.75 -6.65
C ARG A 176 -11.54 8.12 -6.84
N ALA A 177 -10.73 8.57 -5.88
CA ALA A 177 -9.98 9.81 -5.97
C ALA A 177 -10.85 11.03 -6.32
N LEU A 178 -11.98 11.19 -5.62
CA LEU A 178 -12.87 12.35 -5.78
C LEU A 178 -12.52 13.43 -4.76
N GLN A 179 -12.62 14.70 -5.16
CA GLN A 179 -12.44 15.86 -4.26
C GLN A 179 -13.68 16.14 -3.40
N CYS A 180 -14.87 15.76 -3.88
CA CYS A 180 -16.14 16.00 -3.22
C CYS A 180 -17.02 14.74 -3.31
N ASP A 181 -18.34 14.90 -3.36
CA ASP A 181 -19.29 13.77 -3.26
C ASP A 181 -19.14 12.70 -4.36
N GLY A 182 -19.41 11.45 -3.97
CA GLY A 182 -19.45 10.29 -4.85
C GLY A 182 -20.68 10.27 -5.76
N ILE A 183 -21.81 9.83 -5.21
CA ILE A 183 -23.10 9.74 -5.93
C ILE A 183 -24.09 10.71 -5.31
N ARG A 184 -24.71 11.54 -6.15
CA ARG A 184 -25.56 12.65 -5.77
C ARG A 184 -26.96 12.46 -6.36
N VAL A 185 -27.99 12.47 -5.52
CA VAL A 185 -29.37 12.11 -5.89
C VAL A 185 -30.34 13.22 -5.50
N ALA A 186 -31.08 13.73 -6.48
CA ALA A 186 -32.02 14.83 -6.29
C ALA A 186 -33.29 14.68 -7.14
N GLY A 187 -34.31 14.06 -6.58
CA GLY A 187 -35.59 13.83 -7.24
C GLY A 187 -35.51 12.67 -8.22
N VAL A 188 -35.50 11.45 -7.70
CA VAL A 188 -35.41 10.24 -8.52
C VAL A 188 -36.49 9.23 -8.13
N ASP A 189 -37.18 8.70 -9.13
CA ASP A 189 -38.14 7.60 -8.98
C ASP A 189 -37.61 6.36 -9.72
N GLY A 190 -37.20 5.35 -8.96
CA GLY A 190 -36.58 4.14 -9.49
C GLY A 190 -35.07 4.30 -9.67
N LEU A 191 -34.29 4.00 -8.63
CA LEU A 191 -32.83 4.04 -8.65
C LEU A 191 -32.25 2.74 -8.08
N LEU A 192 -31.29 2.15 -8.79
CA LEU A 192 -30.47 1.05 -8.28
C LEU A 192 -29.00 1.49 -8.22
N ILE A 193 -28.42 1.50 -7.02
CA ILE A 193 -26.98 1.64 -6.79
C ILE A 193 -26.48 0.30 -6.24
N ALA A 194 -25.86 -0.53 -7.06
CA ALA A 194 -25.51 -1.89 -6.67
C ALA A 194 -24.09 -2.35 -7.02
N GLY A 195 -23.40 -3.00 -6.09
CA GLY A 195 -22.11 -3.63 -6.39
C GLY A 195 -20.99 -2.65 -6.73
N ASN A 196 -21.12 -1.36 -6.38
CA ASN A 196 -20.10 -0.35 -6.66
C ASN A 196 -19.04 -0.33 -5.55
N HIS A 197 -17.83 0.07 -5.89
CA HIS A 197 -16.73 0.29 -4.96
C HIS A 197 -16.35 1.78 -4.98
N LEU A 198 -16.58 2.47 -3.87
CA LEU A 198 -16.20 3.87 -3.68
C LEU A 198 -15.01 3.90 -2.71
N HIS A 199 -13.82 4.29 -3.17
CA HIS A 199 -12.60 4.21 -2.36
C HIS A 199 -11.54 5.28 -2.67
N ASP A 200 -10.53 5.41 -1.82
CA ASP A 200 -9.37 6.30 -2.00
C ASP A 200 -9.76 7.75 -2.35
N MET A 201 -10.74 8.32 -1.64
CA MET A 201 -11.20 9.68 -1.89
C MET A 201 -10.14 10.71 -1.49
N ILE A 202 -9.99 11.75 -2.32
CA ILE A 202 -9.12 12.90 -2.03
C ILE A 202 -9.79 13.76 -0.94
N GLY A 203 -11.10 13.97 -1.06
CA GLY A 203 -11.89 14.81 -0.15
C GLY A 203 -11.55 16.29 -0.21
N SER A 204 -12.18 17.04 0.68
CA SER A 204 -12.05 18.49 0.81
C SER A 204 -12.06 18.91 2.28
N THR A 205 -11.84 20.20 2.53
CA THR A 205 -12.13 20.75 3.86
C THR A 205 -13.64 20.84 4.08
N HIS A 206 -14.06 20.69 5.34
CA HIS A 206 -15.48 20.68 5.68
C HIS A 206 -16.21 22.00 5.32
N GLU A 207 -15.49 23.13 5.31
CA GLU A 207 -16.06 24.43 4.91
C GLU A 207 -16.29 24.52 3.40
N TYR A 208 -15.52 23.80 2.60
CA TYR A 208 -15.62 23.80 1.15
C TYR A 208 -16.77 22.90 0.68
N ASN A 209 -16.79 21.65 1.13
CA ASN A 209 -17.86 20.72 0.83
C ASN A 209 -18.15 19.80 2.02
N HIS A 210 -19.40 19.39 2.13
CA HIS A 210 -19.82 18.35 3.06
C HIS A 210 -19.71 17.01 2.31
N ASP A 211 -18.51 16.44 2.29
CA ASP A 211 -18.22 15.28 1.47
C ASP A 211 -19.07 14.05 1.84
N ASP A 212 -19.87 13.59 0.87
CA ASP A 212 -20.80 12.46 0.99
C ASP A 212 -20.46 11.36 -0.04
N MET A 213 -20.34 10.09 0.37
CA MET A 213 -20.17 8.98 -0.59
C MET A 213 -21.44 8.81 -1.42
N ILE A 214 -22.61 8.88 -0.77
CA ILE A 214 -23.93 8.91 -1.40
C ILE A 214 -24.78 9.98 -0.71
N GLN A 215 -25.09 11.06 -1.43
CA GLN A 215 -25.93 12.17 -0.97
C GLN A 215 -27.32 12.13 -1.60
N ILE A 216 -28.37 12.28 -0.80
CA ILE A 216 -29.77 12.38 -1.25
C ILE A 216 -30.41 13.64 -0.67
N TRP A 217 -30.76 14.62 -1.49
CA TRP A 217 -31.33 15.89 -1.02
C TRP A 217 -32.67 16.24 -1.66
N GLY A 218 -33.38 17.19 -1.03
CA GLY A 218 -34.73 17.60 -1.42
C GLY A 218 -34.82 18.99 -2.08
N THR A 219 -33.74 19.76 -2.02
CA THR A 219 -33.66 21.09 -2.60
C THR A 219 -33.83 21.10 -4.13
N GLY A 220 -34.86 21.81 -4.60
CA GLY A 220 -35.06 22.12 -6.01
C GLY A 220 -35.50 20.92 -6.88
N ILE A 221 -36.06 19.88 -6.26
CA ILE A 221 -36.60 18.70 -6.92
C ILE A 221 -38.07 18.91 -7.33
N THR A 222 -38.48 18.23 -8.39
CA THR A 222 -39.87 18.16 -8.88
C THR A 222 -40.40 16.73 -8.91
N VAL A 223 -39.51 15.75 -8.96
CA VAL A 223 -39.78 14.32 -8.74
C VAL A 223 -39.43 14.01 -7.28
N ASN A 224 -40.22 13.17 -6.61
CA ASN A 224 -39.89 12.72 -5.25
C ASN A 224 -38.70 11.75 -5.27
N ASN A 225 -37.86 11.72 -4.23
CA ASN A 225 -36.90 10.63 -4.05
C ASN A 225 -37.64 9.40 -3.54
N GLN A 226 -37.87 8.43 -4.43
CA GLN A 226 -38.61 7.21 -4.10
C GLN A 226 -38.18 5.99 -4.91
N ASN A 227 -38.47 4.80 -4.39
CA ASN A 227 -38.12 3.54 -5.04
C ASN A 227 -36.60 3.43 -5.30
N ILE A 228 -35.81 3.71 -4.26
CA ILE A 228 -34.34 3.72 -4.33
C ILE A 228 -33.81 2.48 -3.63
N THR A 229 -32.94 1.73 -4.28
CA THR A 229 -32.22 0.58 -3.70
C THR A 229 -30.71 0.83 -3.75
N ILE A 230 -30.06 0.79 -2.60
CA ILE A 230 -28.61 0.89 -2.42
C ILE A 230 -28.14 -0.42 -1.83
N ARG A 231 -27.47 -1.27 -2.61
CA ARG A 231 -27.11 -2.60 -2.14
C ARG A 231 -25.75 -3.12 -2.55
N GLU A 232 -25.14 -3.95 -1.71
CA GLU A 232 -23.89 -4.65 -2.05
C GLU A 232 -22.75 -3.71 -2.48
N ASN A 233 -22.77 -2.44 -2.07
CA ASN A 233 -21.69 -1.51 -2.35
C ASN A 233 -20.63 -1.60 -1.24
N ILE A 234 -19.39 -1.32 -1.60
CA ILE A 234 -18.27 -1.16 -0.68
C ILE A 234 -17.92 0.33 -0.66
N LEU A 235 -18.09 0.97 0.50
CA LEU A 235 -17.77 2.38 0.71
C LEU A 235 -16.61 2.46 1.68
N ASP A 236 -15.44 2.85 1.17
CA ASP A 236 -14.16 2.77 1.86
C ASP A 236 -13.48 4.14 1.92
N CYS A 237 -13.22 4.64 3.13
CA CYS A 237 -12.41 5.85 3.30
C CYS A 237 -10.90 5.59 3.14
N GLY A 238 -10.44 4.34 3.25
CA GLY A 238 -9.02 3.97 3.24
C GLY A 238 -8.21 4.77 4.26
N ASN A 239 -6.98 5.13 3.91
CA ASN A 239 -6.18 6.11 4.67
C ASN A 239 -6.50 7.57 4.26
N GLY A 240 -7.62 7.77 3.56
CA GLY A 240 -8.03 9.00 2.92
C GLY A 240 -8.93 9.88 3.78
N ALA A 241 -9.55 10.85 3.13
CA ALA A 241 -10.42 11.81 3.78
C ALA A 241 -11.68 11.13 4.35
N ARG A 242 -12.13 11.65 5.49
CA ARG A 242 -13.37 11.21 6.15
C ARG A 242 -14.59 11.76 5.42
N TYR A 243 -15.43 10.87 4.92
CA TYR A 243 -16.70 11.20 4.29
C TYR A 243 -17.89 10.90 5.23
N GLN A 244 -18.98 11.61 5.03
CA GLN A 244 -20.30 11.05 5.35
C GLN A 244 -20.61 9.95 4.34
N MET A 245 -21.18 8.84 4.80
CA MET A 245 -21.24 7.64 3.94
C MET A 245 -22.55 7.69 3.13
N ILE A 246 -23.68 7.29 3.70
CA ILE A 246 -24.99 7.44 3.07
C ILE A 246 -25.78 8.49 3.85
N PHE A 247 -25.98 9.66 3.25
CA PHE A 247 -26.67 10.77 3.88
C PHE A 247 -27.83 11.27 3.03
N GLY A 248 -28.97 11.55 3.67
CA GLY A 248 -30.05 12.23 3.01
C GLY A 248 -31.15 12.74 3.93
N HIS A 249 -31.74 13.86 3.52
CA HIS A 249 -32.82 14.55 4.21
C HIS A 249 -33.48 15.51 3.21
N ASN A 250 -34.75 15.86 3.41
CA ASN A 250 -35.40 16.87 2.58
C ASN A 250 -35.30 18.24 3.26
N GLU A 251 -34.29 19.04 2.89
CA GLU A 251 -34.06 20.38 3.46
C GLU A 251 -35.22 21.36 3.19
N MET A 252 -36.08 21.01 2.23
CA MET A 252 -37.22 21.81 1.80
C MET A 252 -38.56 21.14 2.16
N PHE A 253 -38.59 20.20 3.12
CA PHE A 253 -39.78 19.45 3.51
C PHE A 253 -40.99 20.35 3.79
N GLU A 254 -40.81 21.44 4.55
CA GLU A 254 -41.89 22.39 4.84
C GLU A 254 -42.40 23.13 3.59
N ALA A 255 -41.56 23.29 2.57
CA ALA A 255 -41.84 24.08 1.37
C ALA A 255 -42.42 23.23 0.22
N ASN A 256 -41.89 22.02 0.00
CA ASN A 256 -42.32 21.13 -1.09
C ASN A 256 -43.31 20.04 -0.62
N GLY A 257 -43.36 19.72 0.68
CA GLY A 257 -44.23 18.70 1.26
C GLY A 257 -43.92 17.26 0.82
N LEU A 258 -42.74 17.01 0.26
CA LEU A 258 -42.35 15.69 -0.26
C LEU A 258 -41.71 14.84 0.83
N THR A 259 -42.32 13.71 1.18
CA THR A 259 -41.71 12.68 2.02
C THR A 259 -40.99 11.67 1.13
N PHE A 260 -39.69 11.46 1.35
CA PHE A 260 -38.95 10.44 0.61
C PHE A 260 -39.51 9.06 0.96
N SER A 261 -39.60 8.12 0.03
CA SER A 261 -40.34 6.88 0.32
C SER A 261 -39.76 5.64 -0.36
N ASN A 262 -39.96 4.48 0.27
CA ASN A 262 -39.50 3.20 -0.27
C ASN A 262 -38.00 3.19 -0.64
N ILE A 263 -37.17 3.56 0.33
CA ILE A 263 -35.70 3.50 0.21
C ILE A 263 -35.22 2.23 0.91
N LEU A 264 -34.45 1.40 0.20
CA LEU A 264 -33.84 0.18 0.69
C LEU A 264 -32.32 0.31 0.68
N VAL A 265 -31.68 0.14 1.84
CA VAL A 265 -30.23 0.11 2.00
C VAL A 265 -29.84 -1.25 2.58
N GLU A 266 -29.26 -2.14 1.76
CA GLU A 266 -28.98 -3.51 2.20
C GLU A 266 -27.68 -4.14 1.70
N GLY A 267 -27.04 -4.98 2.50
CA GLY A 267 -25.88 -5.74 2.02
C GLY A 267 -24.63 -4.89 1.78
N ASN A 268 -24.59 -3.62 2.18
CA ASN A 268 -23.43 -2.76 1.93
C ASN A 268 -22.34 -2.98 3.00
N VAL A 269 -21.08 -2.78 2.60
CA VAL A 269 -19.92 -2.73 3.48
C VAL A 269 -19.45 -1.29 3.56
N ILE A 270 -19.37 -0.74 4.76
CA ILE A 270 -18.99 0.65 5.01
C ILE A 270 -17.79 0.64 5.96
N PHE A 271 -16.62 1.02 5.45
CA PHE A 271 -15.40 1.20 6.24
C PHE A 271 -15.05 2.68 6.31
N GLY A 272 -15.47 3.32 7.40
CA GLY A 272 -15.39 4.78 7.55
C GLY A 272 -15.47 5.21 9.01
N ALA A 273 -15.54 6.52 9.26
CA ALA A 273 -15.60 7.06 10.62
C ALA A 273 -16.48 8.32 10.69
N SER A 274 -17.80 8.11 10.58
CA SER A 274 -18.77 9.20 10.53
C SER A 274 -20.03 8.92 11.33
N ALA A 275 -20.50 9.92 12.08
CA ALA A 275 -21.81 9.88 12.72
C ALA A 275 -22.97 9.72 11.71
N HIS A 276 -22.69 9.94 10.43
CA HIS A 276 -23.57 9.73 9.29
C HIS A 276 -23.11 8.54 8.44
N ALA A 277 -22.96 7.36 9.06
CA ALA A 277 -22.67 6.14 8.33
C ALA A 277 -23.89 5.72 7.48
N ILE A 278 -25.08 5.74 8.07
CA ILE A 278 -26.34 5.75 7.31
C ILE A 278 -27.27 6.73 8.02
N SER A 279 -27.58 7.85 7.39
CA SER A 279 -28.52 8.85 7.90
C SER A 279 -29.53 9.20 6.83
N LEU A 280 -30.79 8.86 7.06
CA LEU A 280 -31.90 9.18 6.16
C LEU A 280 -33.05 9.77 6.98
N ASP A 281 -33.48 10.99 6.68
CA ASP A 281 -34.57 11.68 7.37
C ASP A 281 -35.70 12.10 6.40
N ASP A 282 -36.85 12.48 6.96
CA ASP A 282 -38.11 12.76 6.26
C ASP A 282 -38.55 11.62 5.32
N THR A 283 -38.39 10.39 5.81
CA THR A 283 -38.70 9.20 5.02
C THR A 283 -39.98 8.48 5.47
N ASP A 284 -40.61 7.75 4.56
CA ASP A 284 -41.67 6.78 4.87
C ASP A 284 -41.33 5.40 4.30
N GLY A 285 -41.25 4.39 5.17
CA GLY A 285 -40.99 3.02 4.77
C GLY A 285 -39.54 2.73 4.37
N THR A 286 -38.56 3.46 4.92
CA THR A 286 -37.13 3.16 4.71
C THR A 286 -36.75 1.85 5.39
N ILE A 287 -36.03 0.98 4.66
CA ILE A 287 -35.52 -0.29 5.16
C ILE A 287 -33.99 -0.26 5.13
N VAL A 288 -33.35 -0.49 6.27
CA VAL A 288 -31.88 -0.59 6.40
C VAL A 288 -31.54 -1.93 7.03
N ARG A 289 -30.97 -2.85 6.26
CA ARG A 289 -30.72 -4.21 6.77
C ARG A 289 -29.46 -4.86 6.25
N HIS A 290 -28.87 -5.78 7.01
CA HIS A 290 -27.72 -6.55 6.55
C HIS A 290 -26.57 -5.68 6.03
N ASN A 291 -26.30 -4.52 6.64
CA ASN A 291 -25.11 -3.73 6.32
C ASN A 291 -24.01 -4.02 7.35
N THR A 292 -22.77 -4.15 6.90
CA THR A 292 -21.59 -4.23 7.79
C THR A 292 -20.89 -2.87 7.82
N ILE A 293 -20.90 -2.23 8.98
CA ILE A 293 -20.33 -0.89 9.18
C ILE A 293 -19.21 -0.99 10.23
N ILE A 294 -17.99 -0.72 9.79
CA ILE A 294 -16.78 -0.89 10.59
C ILE A 294 -16.06 0.46 10.71
N HIS A 295 -15.56 0.73 11.91
CA HIS A 295 -14.83 1.95 12.19
C HIS A 295 -13.45 1.93 11.55
N ASN A 296 -13.15 2.96 10.77
CA ASN A 296 -11.84 3.19 10.19
C ASN A 296 -11.11 4.28 10.99
N ALA A 297 -10.15 3.87 11.82
CA ALA A 297 -9.36 4.78 12.66
C ALA A 297 -8.34 5.61 11.86
N ASP A 298 -7.97 5.18 10.65
CA ASP A 298 -7.01 5.86 9.77
C ASP A 298 -7.66 7.02 8.97
N ALA A 299 -8.99 7.10 8.92
CA ALA A 299 -9.71 8.18 8.27
C ALA A 299 -9.46 9.52 8.98
N HIS A 300 -9.30 10.60 8.21
CA HIS A 300 -8.93 11.90 8.77
C HIS A 300 -9.77 13.06 8.22
N VAL A 301 -9.85 14.14 8.98
CA VAL A 301 -10.38 15.43 8.55
C VAL A 301 -9.24 16.26 7.99
N ILE A 302 -9.48 16.94 6.87
CA ILE A 302 -8.54 17.87 6.25
C ILE A 302 -8.82 19.28 6.81
N LEU A 303 -7.80 19.92 7.36
CA LEU A 303 -7.86 21.27 7.90
C LEU A 303 -7.49 22.32 6.83
N ALA A 304 -7.85 23.59 7.07
CA ALA A 304 -7.62 24.68 6.12
C ALA A 304 -6.14 24.90 5.77
N ASP A 305 -5.23 24.60 6.69
CA ASP A 305 -3.77 24.66 6.46
C ASP A 305 -3.21 23.43 5.71
N GLY A 306 -4.07 22.50 5.30
CA GLY A 306 -3.71 21.25 4.63
C GLY A 306 -3.29 20.12 5.58
N SER A 307 -3.20 20.37 6.88
CA SER A 307 -2.87 19.33 7.86
C SER A 307 -4.05 18.37 8.09
N ARG A 308 -3.72 17.16 8.57
CA ARG A 308 -4.68 16.07 8.80
C ARG A 308 -4.92 15.91 10.29
N ALA A 309 -6.19 15.82 10.68
CA ALA A 309 -6.60 15.54 12.04
C ALA A 309 -7.38 14.23 12.12
N GLY A 310 -7.05 13.36 13.07
CA GLY A 310 -7.84 12.15 13.34
C GLY A 310 -9.29 12.48 13.72
N THR A 311 -10.18 11.52 13.52
CA THR A 311 -11.61 11.65 13.85
C THR A 311 -11.98 10.83 15.08
N THR A 312 -12.85 11.38 15.92
CA THR A 312 -13.43 10.65 17.07
C THR A 312 -14.90 10.27 16.83
N GLN A 313 -15.41 10.43 15.60
CA GLN A 313 -16.80 10.10 15.29
C GLN A 313 -17.00 8.60 15.17
N ILE A 314 -18.03 8.09 15.85
CA ILE A 314 -18.45 6.69 15.74
C ILE A 314 -19.49 6.52 14.64
N ASN A 315 -19.42 5.39 13.94
CA ASN A 315 -20.37 5.04 12.89
C ASN A 315 -21.77 4.81 13.45
N THR A 316 -22.73 5.61 12.98
CA THR A 316 -24.11 5.55 13.46
C THR A 316 -25.11 5.38 12.32
N ILE A 317 -26.09 4.51 12.54
CA ILE A 317 -27.31 4.40 11.71
C ILE A 317 -28.43 5.22 12.36
N ARG A 318 -28.97 6.20 11.63
CA ARG A 318 -30.07 7.09 12.06
C ARG A 318 -31.11 7.20 10.96
N ILE A 319 -32.30 6.66 11.20
CA ILE A 319 -33.40 6.75 10.25
C ILE A 319 -34.54 7.53 10.91
N GLY A 320 -34.87 8.68 10.32
CA GLY A 320 -35.97 9.54 10.70
C GLY A 320 -37.15 9.40 9.75
N GLY A 321 -38.34 9.77 10.25
CA GLY A 321 -39.62 9.62 9.55
C GLY A 321 -40.50 8.49 10.10
N THR A 322 -41.30 7.86 9.25
CA THR A 322 -42.31 6.85 9.63
C THR A 322 -42.04 5.47 9.03
N ASN A 323 -42.51 4.42 9.72
CA ASN A 323 -42.48 3.03 9.23
C ASN A 323 -41.09 2.49 8.86
N ALA A 324 -40.03 3.00 9.48
CA ALA A 324 -38.67 2.52 9.23
C ALA A 324 -38.46 1.09 9.79
N VAL A 325 -37.74 0.26 9.03
CA VAL A 325 -37.27 -1.06 9.46
C VAL A 325 -35.75 -1.06 9.47
N ILE A 326 -35.15 -1.35 10.62
CA ILE A 326 -33.69 -1.40 10.77
C ILE A 326 -33.33 -2.74 11.40
N GLU A 327 -32.71 -3.65 10.65
CA GLU A 327 -32.48 -5.02 11.16
C GLU A 327 -31.21 -5.70 10.66
N ASN A 328 -30.65 -6.60 11.48
CA ASN A 328 -29.51 -7.45 11.10
C ASN A 328 -28.26 -6.68 10.60
N ASN A 329 -28.07 -5.42 10.99
CA ASN A 329 -26.86 -4.66 10.66
C ASN A 329 -25.76 -4.90 11.71
N ILE A 330 -24.49 -4.78 11.31
CA ILE A 330 -23.34 -4.64 12.21
C ILE A 330 -22.90 -3.17 12.19
N THR A 331 -22.82 -2.50 13.33
CA THR A 331 -22.42 -1.07 13.42
C THR A 331 -21.92 -0.71 14.83
N GLN A 332 -21.38 0.49 15.05
CA GLN A 332 -21.02 0.97 16.41
C GLN A 332 -22.21 1.57 17.15
N SER A 333 -23.22 2.04 16.41
CA SER A 333 -24.39 2.68 17.00
C SER A 333 -25.58 2.64 16.04
N VAL A 334 -26.77 2.41 16.59
CA VAL A 334 -28.05 2.43 15.87
C VAL A 334 -29.15 2.95 16.79
N SER A 335 -30.06 3.74 16.24
CA SER A 335 -31.27 4.15 16.96
C SER A 335 -32.46 3.27 16.58
N GLY A 336 -32.83 2.34 17.47
CA GLY A 336 -33.97 1.44 17.28
C GLY A 336 -33.65 0.20 16.41
N GLY A 337 -34.70 -0.45 15.91
CA GLY A 337 -34.57 -1.68 15.11
C GLY A 337 -34.52 -2.97 15.91
N THR A 338 -34.35 -4.10 15.20
CA THR A 338 -34.31 -5.46 15.76
C THR A 338 -33.10 -6.22 15.25
N ASP A 339 -32.49 -7.08 16.06
CA ASP A 339 -31.39 -7.97 15.65
C ASP A 339 -30.14 -7.28 15.05
N ASN A 340 -29.97 -5.97 15.31
CA ASN A 340 -28.73 -5.27 14.99
C ASN A 340 -27.64 -5.60 16.02
N VAL A 341 -26.42 -5.79 15.54
CA VAL A 341 -25.24 -6.10 16.34
C VAL A 341 -24.41 -4.84 16.52
N ILE A 342 -24.11 -4.52 17.78
CA ILE A 342 -23.30 -3.37 18.14
C ILE A 342 -21.90 -3.84 18.48
N LEU A 343 -20.91 -3.43 17.69
CA LEU A 343 -19.50 -3.73 17.91
C LEU A 343 -18.71 -2.45 18.21
N THR A 344 -17.62 -2.58 18.96
CA THR A 344 -16.77 -1.46 19.39
C THR A 344 -15.29 -1.77 19.16
N THR A 345 -14.44 -0.75 19.32
CA THR A 345 -12.97 -0.89 19.39
C THR A 345 -12.43 -0.60 20.79
N GLN A 346 -13.31 -0.45 21.79
CA GLN A 346 -12.93 0.08 23.11
C GLN A 346 -12.10 -0.91 23.92
N SER A 347 -12.29 -2.22 23.70
CA SER A 347 -11.61 -3.25 24.48
C SER A 347 -11.43 -4.51 23.65
N PRO A 348 -10.19 -4.91 23.29
CA PRO A 348 -9.93 -6.12 22.50
C PRO A 348 -10.43 -7.41 23.14
N TRP A 349 -10.84 -7.33 24.40
CA TRP A 349 -11.15 -8.45 25.27
C TRP A 349 -12.64 -8.76 25.37
N HIS A 350 -13.47 -7.87 24.84
CA HIS A 350 -14.89 -8.07 24.88
C HIS A 350 -15.38 -8.80 23.63
N ALA A 351 -16.43 -9.59 23.82
CA ALA A 351 -17.12 -10.28 22.74
C ALA A 351 -17.85 -9.32 21.78
N ASP A 352 -17.95 -8.02 22.10
CA ASP A 352 -18.46 -7.00 21.20
C ASP A 352 -17.34 -6.22 20.49
N ASP A 353 -16.09 -6.69 20.54
CA ASP A 353 -15.00 -6.06 19.82
C ASP A 353 -14.89 -6.55 18.36
N TYR A 354 -14.63 -5.64 17.42
CA TYR A 354 -14.41 -5.98 16.01
C TYR A 354 -13.36 -7.08 15.82
N ARG A 355 -12.28 -7.04 16.60
CA ARG A 355 -11.13 -7.95 16.48
C ARG A 355 -11.47 -9.40 16.78
N SER A 356 -12.51 -9.63 17.58
CA SER A 356 -13.03 -10.95 17.90
C SER A 356 -13.85 -11.58 16.77
N HIS A 357 -14.26 -10.79 15.78
CA HIS A 357 -15.19 -11.22 14.73
C HIS A 357 -14.63 -11.16 13.32
N PHE A 358 -13.73 -10.21 13.05
CA PHE A 358 -13.17 -9.95 11.73
C PHE A 358 -11.73 -10.46 11.62
N VAL A 359 -11.32 -10.80 10.40
CA VAL A 359 -10.05 -11.49 10.13
C VAL A 359 -8.83 -10.62 10.45
N ASN A 360 -8.81 -9.35 10.02
CA ASN A 360 -7.58 -8.55 10.11
C ASN A 360 -7.83 -7.07 10.35
N ILE A 361 -8.79 -6.76 11.21
CA ILE A 361 -9.15 -5.37 11.52
C ILE A 361 -8.09 -4.63 12.35
N GLU A 362 -7.09 -5.35 12.86
CA GLU A 362 -5.96 -4.77 13.60
C GLU A 362 -4.88 -4.20 12.69
N ALA A 363 -4.83 -4.65 11.44
CA ALA A 363 -3.93 -4.08 10.47
C ALA A 363 -4.52 -2.79 9.92
N GLY A 364 -3.74 -1.71 9.96
CA GLY A 364 -4.09 -0.45 9.35
C GLY A 364 -4.21 -0.56 7.84
N GLY A 365 -5.08 0.29 7.27
CA GLY A 365 -5.23 0.49 5.83
C GLY A 365 -6.17 -0.46 5.07
N SER A 366 -6.95 0.18 4.18
CA SER A 366 -7.87 -0.34 3.14
C SER A 366 -9.14 -1.07 3.63
N GLY A 367 -10.27 -0.77 3.00
CA GLY A 367 -11.53 -1.51 3.14
C GLY A 367 -11.56 -2.81 2.34
N ASP A 368 -10.40 -3.48 2.22
CA ASP A 368 -10.26 -4.74 1.52
C ASP A 368 -11.09 -5.82 2.21
N LEU A 369 -11.97 -6.47 1.46
CA LEU A 369 -12.85 -7.51 1.99
C LEU A 369 -12.10 -8.71 2.56
N ARG A 370 -10.83 -8.93 2.20
CA ARG A 370 -9.99 -9.96 2.84
C ARG A 370 -9.83 -9.72 4.35
N ASP A 371 -9.74 -8.46 4.76
CA ASP A 371 -9.56 -8.07 6.17
C ASP A 371 -10.90 -7.88 6.89
N LEU A 372 -11.89 -7.34 6.17
CA LEU A 372 -13.25 -7.08 6.66
C LEU A 372 -14.15 -8.32 6.62
N MET A 373 -13.62 -9.48 6.27
CA MET A 373 -14.35 -10.75 6.34
C MET A 373 -14.56 -11.15 7.81
N LEU A 374 -15.76 -11.62 8.13
CA LEU A 374 -16.04 -12.31 9.38
C LEU A 374 -15.30 -13.63 9.41
N ARG A 375 -14.69 -13.97 10.54
CA ARG A 375 -14.04 -15.27 10.73
C ARG A 375 -15.08 -16.40 10.63
N PRO A 376 -14.70 -17.60 10.14
CA PRO A 376 -15.62 -18.74 10.06
C PRO A 376 -16.26 -19.16 11.39
N ASP A 377 -15.54 -18.95 12.49
CA ASP A 377 -15.96 -19.27 13.86
C ASP A 377 -16.73 -18.11 14.55
N SER A 378 -16.81 -16.94 13.92
CA SER A 378 -17.59 -15.82 14.44
C SER A 378 -19.08 -16.19 14.47
N PRO A 379 -19.78 -15.99 15.62
CA PRO A 379 -21.21 -16.28 15.72
C PRO A 379 -22.07 -15.36 14.83
N LEU A 380 -21.48 -14.31 14.24
CA LEU A 380 -22.14 -13.36 13.37
C LEU A 380 -22.15 -13.81 11.90
N ASN A 381 -21.25 -14.74 11.54
CA ASN A 381 -21.07 -15.20 10.17
C ASN A 381 -22.34 -15.91 9.66
N GLY A 382 -22.93 -15.43 8.55
CA GLY A 382 -24.20 -15.94 8.03
C GLY A 382 -25.44 -15.47 8.79
N VAL A 383 -25.29 -14.58 9.79
CA VAL A 383 -26.38 -14.13 10.67
C VAL A 383 -26.64 -12.64 10.51
N ALA A 384 -25.63 -11.81 10.77
CA ALA A 384 -25.73 -10.35 10.77
C ALA A 384 -24.72 -9.71 9.83
N GLY A 385 -24.96 -8.45 9.48
CA GLY A 385 -24.14 -7.70 8.56
C GLY A 385 -24.35 -8.08 7.10
N SER A 386 -23.50 -7.52 6.24
CA SER A 386 -23.46 -7.79 4.81
C SER A 386 -22.95 -9.19 4.51
N TRP A 387 -23.63 -9.85 3.58
CA TRP A 387 -23.19 -11.14 3.04
C TRP A 387 -21.87 -11.06 2.26
N LEU A 388 -21.43 -9.86 1.86
CA LEU A 388 -20.09 -9.66 1.30
C LEU A 388 -18.97 -9.90 2.34
N THR A 389 -19.28 -9.77 3.62
CA THR A 389 -18.34 -10.02 4.72
C THR A 389 -18.47 -11.42 5.32
N TRP A 390 -19.41 -12.24 4.86
CA TRP A 390 -19.50 -13.61 5.36
C TRP A 390 -18.36 -14.46 4.83
N SER A 391 -17.80 -15.32 5.69
CA SER A 391 -16.74 -16.21 5.23
C SER A 391 -17.28 -17.25 4.26
N SER A 392 -16.43 -17.55 3.29
CA SER A 392 -16.61 -18.64 2.33
C SER A 392 -15.34 -19.48 2.35
N ASP A 393 -15.50 -20.79 2.17
CA ASP A 393 -14.36 -21.69 1.98
C ASP A 393 -13.75 -21.56 0.57
N THR A 394 -14.49 -20.97 -0.38
CA THR A 394 -14.11 -20.81 -1.79
C THR A 394 -14.02 -19.33 -2.22
N ALA A 395 -13.21 -19.08 -3.25
CA ALA A 395 -13.10 -17.78 -3.95
C ALA A 395 -12.98 -18.01 -5.46
N SER A 396 -13.32 -17.02 -6.30
CA SER A 396 -13.27 -17.14 -7.77
C SER A 396 -11.85 -17.27 -8.33
N THR A 397 -10.86 -16.73 -7.61
CA THR A 397 -9.42 -16.82 -7.88
C THR A 397 -8.70 -17.21 -6.59
N LEU A 398 -7.39 -17.49 -6.68
CA LEU A 398 -6.57 -17.61 -5.47
C LEU A 398 -6.62 -16.27 -4.71
N THR A 399 -6.90 -16.34 -3.42
CA THR A 399 -7.01 -15.21 -2.51
C THR A 399 -6.19 -15.51 -1.26
N ALA A 400 -5.08 -14.80 -1.11
CA ALA A 400 -4.27 -14.77 0.09
C ALA A 400 -5.04 -14.03 1.18
N VAL A 401 -5.16 -14.60 2.36
CA VAL A 401 -5.83 -13.99 3.51
C VAL A 401 -4.91 -14.11 4.69
N ALA A 402 -4.58 -12.99 5.31
CA ALA A 402 -3.80 -12.94 6.53
C ALA A 402 -4.75 -12.61 7.68
N ASP A 403 -4.87 -13.53 8.62
CA ASP A 403 -5.57 -13.37 9.89
C ASP A 403 -4.51 -13.05 10.95
N VAL A 404 -4.58 -11.85 11.51
CA VAL A 404 -3.55 -11.34 12.41
C VAL A 404 -4.12 -11.07 13.78
N THR A 405 -3.36 -11.48 14.80
CA THR A 405 -3.67 -11.19 16.20
C THR A 405 -2.42 -10.68 16.90
N ILE A 406 -2.45 -9.43 17.37
CA ILE A 406 -1.43 -8.89 18.25
C ILE A 406 -1.62 -9.50 19.64
N SER A 407 -0.57 -10.14 20.15
CA SER A 407 -0.58 -10.69 21.51
C SER A 407 -0.83 -9.58 22.50
N ARG A 408 -1.58 -9.93 23.53
CA ARG A 408 -2.09 -8.95 24.48
C ARG A 408 -1.38 -8.97 25.83
N SER A 409 -0.57 -9.99 26.05
CA SER A 409 0.35 -10.07 27.20
C SER A 409 1.76 -9.63 26.83
N ASN A 410 2.05 -9.64 25.52
CA ASN A 410 3.28 -9.14 24.91
C ASN A 410 2.86 -8.49 23.59
N HIS A 411 2.82 -7.16 23.55
CA HIS A 411 2.31 -6.37 22.43
C HIS A 411 3.20 -6.46 21.19
N SER A 412 4.50 -6.73 21.38
CA SER A 412 5.45 -6.88 20.27
C SER A 412 5.33 -8.23 19.55
N LEU A 413 4.75 -9.24 20.20
CA LEU A 413 4.52 -10.55 19.62
C LEU A 413 3.22 -10.57 18.81
N VAL A 414 3.29 -11.04 17.57
CA VAL A 414 2.14 -11.13 16.66
C VAL A 414 2.01 -12.55 16.14
N LEU A 415 0.79 -13.08 16.19
CA LEU A 415 0.40 -14.33 15.52
C LEU A 415 -0.17 -13.98 14.14
N LEU A 416 0.40 -14.56 13.09
CA LEU A 416 -0.04 -14.38 11.71
C LEU A 416 -0.43 -15.73 11.12
N ASP A 417 -1.67 -15.83 10.65
CA ASP A 417 -2.27 -17.07 10.15
C ASP A 417 -2.84 -16.88 8.74
N ALA A 418 -2.54 -17.80 7.83
CA ALA A 418 -2.95 -17.78 6.45
C ALA A 418 -3.90 -18.94 6.09
N ASP A 419 -4.40 -19.71 7.06
CA ASP A 419 -5.27 -20.86 6.83
C ASP A 419 -6.59 -20.49 6.12
N LEU A 420 -7.03 -19.23 6.23
CA LEU A 420 -8.20 -18.70 5.53
C LEU A 420 -7.95 -18.39 4.04
N SER A 421 -6.69 -18.53 3.58
CA SER A 421 -6.35 -18.42 2.16
C SER A 421 -7.02 -19.53 1.35
N ARG A 422 -7.61 -19.15 0.22
CA ARG A 422 -8.54 -20.02 -0.52
C ARG A 422 -8.52 -19.75 -2.02
N GLY A 423 -9.04 -20.70 -2.78
CA GLY A 423 -9.28 -20.53 -4.21
C GLY A 423 -10.57 -21.22 -4.66
N PRO A 424 -10.75 -21.48 -5.97
CA PRO A 424 -11.98 -22.08 -6.51
C PRO A 424 -12.36 -23.44 -5.92
N ASN A 425 -11.37 -24.18 -5.39
CA ASN A 425 -11.56 -25.53 -4.86
C ASN A 425 -11.60 -25.59 -3.32
N GLY A 426 -11.63 -24.46 -2.62
CA GLY A 426 -11.62 -24.40 -1.16
C GLY A 426 -10.32 -23.79 -0.57
N TYR A 427 -10.13 -23.89 0.75
CA TYR A 427 -8.88 -23.53 1.45
C TYR A 427 -7.63 -24.22 0.85
N VAL A 428 -6.49 -23.53 0.85
CA VAL A 428 -5.28 -23.98 0.13
C VAL A 428 -4.17 -24.55 1.01
N ALA A 429 -4.25 -24.41 2.34
CA ALA A 429 -3.24 -24.91 3.28
C ALA A 429 -2.94 -26.41 3.06
N ASP A 430 -3.98 -27.23 2.94
CA ASP A 430 -3.86 -28.69 2.72
C ASP A 430 -3.64 -29.08 1.24
N LYS A 431 -3.46 -28.11 0.34
CA LYS A 431 -3.36 -28.34 -1.12
C LYS A 431 -1.97 -28.07 -1.70
N GLY A 432 -0.95 -28.05 -0.85
CA GLY A 432 0.44 -27.85 -1.25
C GLY A 432 0.78 -26.40 -1.60
N ALA A 433 -0.05 -25.44 -1.16
CA ALA A 433 0.32 -24.02 -1.23
C ALA A 433 1.54 -23.75 -0.35
N THR A 434 2.40 -22.85 -0.82
CA THR A 434 3.51 -22.29 -0.05
C THR A 434 3.13 -20.90 0.43
N PHE A 435 3.36 -20.63 1.71
CA PHE A 435 3.06 -19.37 2.38
C PHE A 435 4.38 -18.72 2.78
N THR A 436 4.62 -17.51 2.29
CA THR A 436 5.82 -16.74 2.59
C THR A 436 5.43 -15.41 3.22
N TRP A 437 5.89 -15.19 4.45
CA TRP A 437 5.74 -13.95 5.19
C TRP A 437 7.05 -13.17 5.11
N ARG A 438 6.99 -11.90 4.74
CA ARG A 438 8.10 -10.96 4.79
C ARG A 438 7.73 -9.81 5.72
N PHE A 439 8.66 -9.42 6.57
CA PHE A 439 8.48 -8.32 7.52
C PHE A 439 9.43 -7.18 7.14
N ASP A 440 9.11 -5.97 7.58
CA ASP A 440 9.89 -4.76 7.30
C ASP A 440 11.26 -4.71 7.99
N ASP A 441 11.48 -5.53 9.02
CA ASP A 441 12.78 -5.81 9.61
C ASP A 441 13.71 -6.66 8.70
N GLY A 442 13.21 -7.09 7.53
CA GLY A 442 13.92 -7.90 6.54
C GLY A 442 13.88 -9.40 6.83
N THR A 443 13.21 -9.85 7.90
CA THR A 443 13.00 -11.27 8.16
C THR A 443 12.01 -11.86 7.18
N THR A 444 12.16 -13.16 6.92
CA THR A 444 11.26 -13.92 6.06
C THR A 444 11.03 -15.28 6.69
N VAL A 445 9.76 -15.64 6.85
CA VAL A 445 9.33 -16.89 7.47
C VAL A 445 8.36 -17.59 6.53
N THR A 446 8.42 -18.91 6.47
CA THR A 446 7.52 -19.71 5.64
C THR A 446 6.64 -20.60 6.51
N GLY A 447 5.36 -20.70 6.17
CA GLY A 447 4.40 -21.53 6.88
C GLY A 447 3.01 -20.88 6.90
N PRO A 448 1.94 -21.69 6.96
CA PRO A 448 0.58 -21.15 7.01
C PRO A 448 0.31 -20.37 8.31
N SER A 449 0.93 -20.73 9.43
CA SER A 449 0.80 -20.02 10.71
C SER A 449 2.19 -19.76 11.30
N VAL A 450 2.49 -18.52 11.64
CA VAL A 450 3.80 -18.06 12.14
C VAL A 450 3.63 -17.09 13.31
N GLN A 451 4.65 -17.02 14.17
CA GLN A 451 4.77 -15.99 15.19
C GLN A 451 5.96 -15.09 14.84
N HIS A 452 5.78 -13.79 15.01
CA HIS A 452 6.83 -12.80 14.79
C HIS A 452 6.84 -11.78 15.92
N ASP A 453 8.03 -11.47 16.43
CA ASP A 453 8.24 -10.47 17.47
C ASP A 453 8.88 -9.25 16.82
N PHE A 454 8.15 -8.13 16.78
CA PHE A 454 8.59 -6.88 16.17
C PHE A 454 9.58 -6.10 17.04
N LEU A 455 9.78 -6.52 18.31
CA LEU A 455 10.72 -6.00 19.31
C LEU A 455 10.58 -4.52 19.70
N THR A 456 9.92 -3.72 18.89
CA THR A 456 9.83 -2.27 19.03
C THR A 456 8.40 -1.81 18.80
N ALA A 457 7.98 -0.81 19.56
CA ALA A 457 6.72 -0.13 19.34
C ALA A 457 6.75 0.69 18.04
N GLY A 458 5.59 0.93 17.46
CA GLY A 458 5.42 1.72 16.25
C GLY A 458 4.77 0.93 15.12
N ARG A 459 4.88 1.49 13.93
CA ARG A 459 4.20 1.02 12.74
C ARG A 459 5.08 0.02 11.99
N HIS A 460 4.61 -1.23 11.84
CA HIS A 460 5.37 -2.32 11.23
C HIS A 460 4.65 -2.98 10.06
N GLY A 461 5.36 -3.22 8.97
CA GLY A 461 4.83 -3.85 7.75
C GLY A 461 4.98 -5.37 7.72
N TYR A 462 3.98 -6.06 7.17
CA TYR A 462 4.11 -7.44 6.74
C TYR A 462 3.56 -7.65 5.33
N GLN A 463 4.09 -8.67 4.63
CA GLN A 463 3.61 -9.14 3.34
C GLN A 463 3.47 -10.66 3.37
N LEU A 464 2.28 -11.16 3.07
CA LEU A 464 1.99 -12.57 2.83
C LEU A 464 1.90 -12.81 1.33
N THR A 465 2.70 -13.75 0.83
CA THR A 465 2.57 -14.32 -0.52
C THR A 465 2.16 -15.79 -0.43
N VAL A 466 1.05 -16.14 -1.07
CA VAL A 466 0.56 -17.51 -1.18
C VAL A 466 0.78 -17.99 -2.61
N THR A 467 1.49 -19.11 -2.79
CA THR A 467 1.82 -19.67 -4.12
C THR A 467 1.37 -21.12 -4.21
N MET A 468 0.59 -21.45 -5.24
CA MET A 468 0.13 -22.81 -5.54
C MET A 468 1.18 -23.60 -6.34
N PRO A 469 1.11 -24.95 -6.35
CA PRO A 469 2.03 -25.79 -7.13
C PRO A 469 2.01 -25.54 -8.65
N ASP A 470 0.94 -24.95 -9.19
CA ASP A 470 0.82 -24.58 -10.60
C ASP A 470 1.48 -23.23 -10.95
N GLY A 471 2.06 -22.55 -9.97
CA GLY A 471 2.72 -21.25 -10.12
C GLY A 471 1.79 -20.05 -9.95
N SER A 472 0.48 -20.26 -9.75
CA SER A 472 -0.42 -19.14 -9.42
C SER A 472 -0.11 -18.60 -8.02
N SER A 473 -0.17 -17.28 -7.87
CA SER A 473 0.13 -16.62 -6.60
C SER A 473 -0.79 -15.43 -6.34
N ASP A 474 -1.08 -15.18 -5.07
CA ASP A 474 -1.71 -13.94 -4.60
C ASP A 474 -0.91 -13.36 -3.43
N THR A 475 -0.99 -12.06 -3.23
CA THR A 475 -0.25 -11.34 -2.17
C THR A 475 -1.13 -10.34 -1.46
N ILE A 476 -0.92 -10.22 -0.15
CA ILE A 476 -1.51 -9.19 0.70
C ILE A 476 -0.38 -8.55 1.52
N ALA A 477 -0.38 -7.22 1.58
CA ALA A 477 0.58 -6.46 2.37
C ALA A 477 -0.16 -5.45 3.23
N ARG A 478 0.21 -5.36 4.50
CA ARG A 478 -0.47 -4.54 5.50
C ARG A 478 0.52 -4.02 6.53
N THR A 479 0.00 -3.17 7.39
CA THR A 479 0.76 -2.51 8.43
C THR A 479 0.07 -2.70 9.78
N LEU A 480 0.82 -2.98 10.83
CA LEU A 480 0.35 -3.15 12.21
C LEU A 480 0.89 -2.02 13.08
N ASP A 481 0.08 -1.52 13.99
CA ASP A 481 0.52 -0.56 15.01
C ASP A 481 0.80 -1.31 16.32
N ILE A 482 2.09 -1.55 16.59
CA ILE A 482 2.57 -2.20 17.80
C ILE A 482 2.64 -1.17 18.92
N ALA A 483 1.82 -1.35 19.96
CA ALA A 483 1.75 -0.43 21.08
C ALA A 483 3.05 -0.44 21.91
N ASN A 484 3.38 0.70 22.51
CA ASN A 484 4.44 0.78 23.50
C ASN A 484 4.00 0.08 24.79
N GLU A 485 4.83 -0.85 25.28
CA GLU A 485 4.59 -1.51 26.56
C GLU A 485 4.55 -0.51 27.73
N THR A 486 5.35 0.56 27.65
CA THR A 486 5.42 1.62 28.66
C THR A 486 4.42 2.70 28.31
N ALA A 487 3.26 2.68 28.98
CA ALA A 487 2.22 3.68 28.80
C ALA A 487 2.71 5.09 29.15
N PHE A 488 3.50 5.23 30.22
CA PHE A 488 4.20 6.48 30.56
C PHE A 488 5.39 6.21 31.48
N SER A 489 6.36 7.11 31.45
CA SER A 489 7.49 7.18 32.38
C SER A 489 7.78 8.64 32.71
N LEU A 490 7.23 9.12 33.82
CA LEU A 490 7.35 10.52 34.23
C LEU A 490 8.59 10.72 35.11
N ILE A 491 9.54 11.49 34.58
CA ILE A 491 10.80 11.83 35.23
C ILE A 491 10.99 13.35 35.29
N VAL A 492 11.82 13.82 36.22
CA VAL A 492 12.20 15.24 36.28
C VAL A 492 13.49 15.43 35.48
N ARG A 493 13.45 16.24 34.42
CA ARG A 493 14.60 16.66 33.61
C ARG A 493 14.60 18.18 33.51
N ASP A 494 15.74 18.83 33.78
CA ASP A 494 15.87 20.30 33.76
C ASP A 494 14.80 21.04 34.59
N ASN A 495 14.43 20.46 35.75
CA ASN A 495 13.40 20.97 36.65
C ASN A 495 11.98 21.03 36.03
N LEU A 496 11.73 20.21 35.00
CA LEU A 496 10.43 19.97 34.39
C LEU A 496 10.07 18.47 34.50
N LEU A 497 8.81 18.16 34.78
CA LEU A 497 8.31 16.79 34.68
C LEU A 497 8.07 16.50 33.20
N VAL A 498 8.65 15.42 32.68
CA VAL A 498 8.56 15.00 31.28
C VAL A 498 8.18 13.53 31.20
N ASP A 499 7.47 13.13 30.15
CA ASP A 499 7.25 11.71 29.82
C ASP A 499 8.39 11.23 28.91
N ASP A 500 9.18 10.28 29.40
CA ASP A 500 10.36 9.71 28.72
C ASP A 500 10.06 8.35 28.08
N SER A 501 8.80 7.89 28.13
CA SER A 501 8.41 6.59 27.56
C SER A 501 8.39 6.55 26.04
N GLY A 502 8.32 7.71 25.37
CA GLY A 502 8.02 7.83 23.95
C GLY A 502 6.53 7.76 23.60
N SER A 503 5.65 7.51 24.58
CA SER A 503 4.19 7.46 24.40
C SER A 503 3.52 8.84 24.36
N ASN A 504 4.26 9.91 24.67
CA ASN A 504 3.78 11.30 24.71
C ASN A 504 2.50 11.46 25.54
N THR A 505 2.46 10.78 26.69
CA THR A 505 1.29 10.76 27.56
C THR A 505 1.02 12.14 28.14
N SER A 506 -0.24 12.57 28.05
CA SER A 506 -0.68 13.84 28.61
C SER A 506 -0.87 13.71 30.13
N PHE A 507 -0.23 14.61 30.89
CA PHE A 507 -0.40 14.73 32.34
C PHE A 507 -0.47 16.20 32.76
N THR A 508 -0.89 16.46 33.99
CA THR A 508 -1.01 17.81 34.57
C THR A 508 -0.55 17.83 36.01
N LEU A 509 0.25 18.84 36.38
CA LEU A 509 0.52 19.18 37.78
C LEU A 509 -0.57 20.11 38.30
N HIS A 510 -1.20 19.75 39.42
CA HIS A 510 -2.29 20.52 40.00
C HIS A 510 -1.93 21.18 41.33
N ALA A 511 -2.73 22.20 41.69
CA ALA A 511 -2.77 22.90 42.98
C ALA A 511 -1.47 23.60 43.46
N GLY A 512 -0.40 23.51 42.68
CA GLY A 512 0.89 24.12 42.99
C GLY A 512 2.00 23.12 43.27
N ALA A 513 1.77 21.81 43.02
CA ALA A 513 2.78 20.76 43.09
C ALA A 513 4.12 21.25 42.52
N GLY A 514 5.12 21.39 43.40
CA GLY A 514 6.43 21.95 43.08
C GLY A 514 7.35 20.88 42.54
N ILE A 515 8.29 21.29 41.69
CA ILE A 515 9.45 20.47 41.33
C ILE A 515 10.65 21.05 42.08
N VAL A 516 11.21 20.27 43.00
CA VAL A 516 12.31 20.68 43.89
C VAL A 516 13.33 19.55 43.96
N ASP A 517 14.60 19.87 43.67
CA ASP A 517 15.73 18.94 43.76
C ASP A 517 15.52 17.60 43.03
N GLY A 518 14.83 17.62 41.87
CA GLY A 518 14.55 16.43 41.08
C GLY A 518 13.32 15.63 41.52
N TRP A 519 12.52 16.16 42.44
CA TRP A 519 11.30 15.52 42.96
C TRP A 519 10.06 16.35 42.69
N VAL A 520 8.91 15.68 42.58
CA VAL A 520 7.60 16.31 42.57
C VAL A 520 7.01 16.26 43.98
N GLU A 521 6.71 17.41 44.56
CA GLU A 521 6.03 17.51 45.86
C GLU A 521 4.52 17.28 45.68
N ILE A 522 3.96 16.36 46.48
CA ILE A 522 2.53 16.03 46.53
C ILE A 522 2.02 16.09 47.97
N GLY A 523 0.72 16.35 48.16
CA GLY A 523 0.15 16.54 49.50
C GLY A 523 -1.12 17.36 49.48
N GLY A 524 -2.05 17.08 50.38
CA GLY A 524 -3.39 17.70 50.36
C GLY A 524 -4.08 17.59 48.99
N ARG A 525 -4.00 18.67 48.18
CA ARG A 525 -4.54 18.76 46.80
C ARG A 525 -3.47 18.77 45.69
N ASP A 526 -2.21 18.92 46.05
CA ASP A 526 -1.06 18.90 45.14
C ASP A 526 -0.84 17.47 44.65
N ARG A 527 -0.83 17.31 43.33
CA ARG A 527 -0.87 16.00 42.67
C ARG A 527 -0.40 16.08 41.23
N VAL A 528 0.00 14.92 40.70
CA VAL A 528 0.13 14.69 39.25
C VAL A 528 -1.09 13.92 38.78
N GLU A 529 -1.74 14.38 37.71
CA GLU A 529 -2.86 13.68 37.08
C GLU A 529 -2.47 13.28 35.66
N VAL A 530 -2.38 11.97 35.41
CA VAL A 530 -2.29 11.40 34.06
C VAL A 530 -3.67 11.44 33.44
N SER A 531 -3.76 11.99 32.22
CA SER A 531 -5.02 12.23 31.52
C SER A 531 -5.85 10.96 31.37
N ARG A 532 -7.16 11.06 31.59
CA ARG A 532 -8.13 9.98 31.33
C ARG A 532 -8.21 9.55 29.87
N TYR A 533 -7.66 10.34 28.96
CA TYR A 533 -7.60 10.01 27.53
C TYR A 533 -6.41 9.09 27.20
N THR A 534 -5.60 8.74 28.20
CA THR A 534 -4.57 7.71 28.09
C THR A 534 -5.25 6.34 28.11
N GLU A 535 -5.57 5.78 26.94
CA GLU A 535 -6.32 4.53 26.83
C GLU A 535 -5.63 3.36 27.54
N SER A 536 -4.29 3.35 27.57
CA SER A 536 -3.45 2.35 28.25
C SER A 536 -3.59 2.32 29.78
N LEU A 537 -4.47 3.14 30.37
CA LEU A 537 -4.85 3.06 31.79
C LEU A 537 -5.96 2.04 32.07
N PHE A 538 -6.69 1.60 31.04
CA PHE A 538 -7.95 0.87 31.19
C PHE A 538 -7.93 -0.46 30.43
N ASN A 539 -8.85 -1.37 30.75
CA ASN A 539 -8.98 -2.67 30.09
C ASN A 539 -7.70 -3.53 30.10
N LEU A 540 -6.96 -3.48 31.21
CA LEU A 540 -5.67 -4.17 31.38
C LEU A 540 -5.89 -5.57 31.99
N ASN A 541 -5.24 -6.59 31.43
CA ASN A 541 -5.07 -7.93 32.00
C ASN A 541 -3.83 -8.04 32.89
N GLY A 542 -2.91 -7.08 32.79
CA GLY A 542 -1.72 -6.99 33.61
C GLY A 542 -1.13 -5.59 33.57
N PHE A 543 -0.37 -5.22 34.59
CA PHE A 543 0.41 -3.98 34.60
C PHE A 543 1.48 -3.99 35.69
N LYS A 544 2.46 -3.11 35.53
CA LYS A 544 3.39 -2.67 36.58
C LYS A 544 3.26 -1.16 36.74
N LEU A 545 2.71 -0.72 37.87
CA LEU A 545 2.57 0.69 38.24
C LEU A 545 3.51 0.99 39.40
N GLY A 546 4.51 1.84 39.18
CA GLY A 546 5.49 2.14 40.21
C GLY A 546 5.90 3.60 40.26
N LEU A 547 6.52 3.95 41.39
CA LEU A 547 7.07 5.25 41.70
C LEU A 547 8.03 5.16 42.89
N THR A 548 9.00 6.07 42.96
CA THR A 548 9.81 6.29 44.15
C THR A 548 9.12 7.31 45.04
N VAL A 549 9.00 7.02 46.33
CA VAL A 549 8.27 7.84 47.31
C VAL A 549 9.16 8.14 48.51
N ASP A 550 9.24 9.40 48.90
CA ASP A 550 9.75 9.86 50.19
C ASP A 550 8.61 10.56 50.95
N ALA A 551 8.01 9.84 51.90
CA ALA A 551 6.82 10.29 52.62
C ALA A 551 7.19 10.98 53.94
N GLU A 552 6.47 12.05 54.30
CA GLU A 552 6.70 12.69 55.59
C GLU A 552 6.42 11.72 56.74
N THR A 553 7.24 11.79 57.80
CA THR A 553 7.10 10.88 58.95
C THR A 553 5.74 11.02 59.61
N GLY A 554 4.97 9.93 59.63
CA GLY A 554 3.62 9.91 60.20
C GLY A 554 2.51 10.43 59.28
N ALA A 555 2.83 10.73 58.02
CA ALA A 555 1.83 11.06 57.00
C ALA A 555 0.84 9.89 56.81
N THR A 556 -0.37 10.23 56.39
CA THR A 556 -1.44 9.29 56.06
C THR A 556 -2.23 9.89 54.91
N GLY A 557 -2.73 9.07 53.98
CA GLY A 557 -3.46 9.60 52.84
C GLY A 557 -3.32 8.73 51.60
N THR A 558 -3.96 9.17 50.52
CA THR A 558 -3.94 8.47 49.23
C THR A 558 -2.66 8.82 48.47
N LEU A 559 -1.94 7.80 48.00
CA LEU A 559 -0.72 7.92 47.22
C LEU A 559 -1.00 7.77 45.72
N LEU A 560 -1.83 6.81 45.33
CA LEU A 560 -2.25 6.60 43.95
C LEU A 560 -3.75 6.37 43.91
N HIS A 561 -4.42 6.92 42.90
CA HIS A 561 -5.84 6.71 42.71
C HIS A 561 -6.28 6.81 41.25
N LEU A 562 -6.81 5.72 40.73
CA LEU A 562 -7.62 5.68 39.52
C LEU A 562 -9.05 5.28 39.94
N PRO A 563 -10.00 6.22 40.00
CA PRO A 563 -11.32 5.96 40.54
C PRO A 563 -12.01 4.75 39.90
N GLN A 564 -12.65 3.92 40.73
CA GLN A 564 -13.31 2.65 40.37
C GLN A 564 -12.38 1.50 39.96
N THR A 565 -11.12 1.76 39.64
CA THR A 565 -10.16 0.75 39.18
C THR A 565 -9.10 0.43 40.23
N PHE A 566 -8.39 1.43 40.75
CA PHE A 566 -7.20 1.22 41.55
C PHE A 566 -7.01 2.28 42.62
N LYS A 567 -6.60 1.89 43.83
CA LYS A 567 -6.24 2.82 44.91
C LYS A 567 -5.08 2.28 45.74
N ALA A 568 -4.07 3.11 46.01
CA ALA A 568 -3.04 2.87 47.01
C ALA A 568 -3.04 3.99 48.06
N ALA A 569 -3.12 3.66 49.34
CA ALA A 569 -3.19 4.64 50.43
C ALA A 569 -2.45 4.18 51.69
N LEU A 570 -1.84 5.12 52.40
CA LEU A 570 -1.19 4.89 53.69
C LEU A 570 -2.22 5.04 54.81
N ALA A 571 -2.47 3.95 55.54
CA ALA A 571 -3.42 3.90 56.65
C ALA A 571 -2.89 4.64 57.90
N THR A 572 -3.75 4.87 58.89
CA THR A 572 -3.41 5.62 60.12
C THR A 572 -2.38 4.94 61.01
N ASP A 573 -2.15 3.64 60.82
CA ASP A 573 -1.09 2.87 61.48
C ASP A 573 0.16 2.70 60.60
N GLY A 574 0.25 3.45 59.50
CA GLY A 574 1.42 3.56 58.63
C GLY A 574 1.57 2.45 57.61
N PHE A 575 0.63 1.50 57.51
CA PHE A 575 0.67 0.45 56.50
C PHE A 575 0.12 0.96 55.16
N LEU A 576 0.82 0.62 54.07
CA LEU A 576 0.32 0.83 52.72
C LEU A 576 -0.73 -0.23 52.38
N GLU A 577 -1.92 0.22 51.97
CA GLU A 577 -3.02 -0.59 51.47
C GLU A 577 -3.23 -0.32 49.98
N VAL A 578 -3.40 -1.39 49.20
CA VAL A 578 -3.67 -1.36 47.77
C VAL A 578 -5.00 -2.06 47.51
N THR A 579 -5.83 -1.48 46.67
CA THR A 579 -7.10 -2.03 46.20
C THR A 579 -7.13 -2.01 44.68
N LEU A 580 -7.49 -3.13 44.06
CA LEU A 580 -7.67 -3.30 42.63
C LEU A 580 -9.07 -3.86 42.36
N THR A 581 -9.82 -3.23 41.46
CA THR A 581 -11.08 -3.73 40.93
C THR A 581 -10.85 -4.34 39.55
N THR A 582 -11.45 -5.48 39.28
CA THR A 582 -11.49 -6.12 37.95
C THR A 582 -12.93 -6.57 37.64
N THR A 583 -13.13 -7.16 36.46
CA THR A 583 -14.37 -7.85 36.08
C THR A 583 -14.78 -8.98 37.04
N GLU A 584 -13.83 -9.55 37.79
CA GLU A 584 -14.03 -10.71 38.67
C GLU A 584 -14.16 -10.33 40.15
N GLY A 585 -13.93 -9.07 40.50
CA GLY A 585 -14.17 -8.55 41.85
C GLY A 585 -13.20 -7.48 42.30
N VAL A 586 -13.09 -7.32 43.62
CA VAL A 586 -12.19 -6.37 44.27
C VAL A 586 -11.17 -7.13 45.08
N PHE A 587 -9.89 -6.89 44.80
CA PHE A 587 -8.75 -7.51 45.46
C PHE A 587 -8.00 -6.46 46.28
N THR A 588 -7.54 -6.83 47.47
CA THR A 588 -6.80 -5.93 48.35
C THR A 588 -5.50 -6.55 48.82
N LEU A 589 -4.49 -5.69 48.95
CA LEU A 589 -3.20 -5.99 49.55
C LEU A 589 -2.91 -5.00 50.65
N ARG A 590 -2.20 -5.46 51.67
CA ARG A 590 -1.71 -4.61 52.74
C ARG A 590 -0.29 -5.03 53.08
N SER A 591 0.61 -4.05 53.06
CA SER A 591 2.05 -4.23 53.31
C SER A 591 2.35 -5.03 54.60
N SER A 592 3.52 -5.68 54.63
CA SER A 592 3.97 -6.52 55.75
C SER A 592 4.39 -5.71 56.99
N ARG A 593 4.80 -4.47 56.75
CA ARG A 593 5.31 -3.49 57.70
C ARG A 593 4.93 -2.08 57.22
N PRO A 594 4.91 -1.07 58.11
CA PRO A 594 4.86 0.32 57.70
C PRO A 594 6.11 0.66 56.85
N PRO A 595 5.99 0.91 55.54
CA PRO A 595 7.17 0.99 54.68
C PRO A 595 8.02 2.22 55.00
N PHE A 596 7.40 3.38 55.21
CA PHE A 596 8.08 4.67 55.41
C PHE A 596 8.41 5.00 56.88
N ALA A 597 8.36 4.03 57.79
CA ALA A 597 8.58 4.28 59.23
C ALA A 597 10.05 4.56 59.60
N ASP A 598 10.99 4.25 58.70
CA ASP A 598 12.42 4.53 58.85
C ASP A 598 12.81 5.94 58.35
N GLY A 599 11.88 6.67 57.72
CA GLY A 599 12.12 7.99 57.15
C GLY A 599 13.03 7.99 55.93
N ALA A 600 13.13 6.85 55.24
CA ALA A 600 13.84 6.72 53.97
C ALA A 600 12.89 6.76 52.76
N GLU A 601 13.45 7.08 51.60
CA GLU A 601 12.75 6.89 50.33
C GLU A 601 12.64 5.39 50.00
N HIS A 602 11.53 5.01 49.39
CA HIS A 602 11.29 3.63 48.95
C HIS A 602 10.71 3.60 47.54
N GLN A 603 11.12 2.60 46.76
CA GLN A 603 10.48 2.30 45.48
C GLN A 603 9.26 1.43 45.75
N ILE A 604 8.08 1.92 45.38
CA ILE A 604 6.82 1.19 45.48
C ILE A 604 6.39 0.77 44.09
N THR A 605 6.08 -0.51 43.92
CA THR A 605 5.53 -1.02 42.65
C THR A 605 4.37 -1.97 42.95
N VAL A 606 3.25 -1.75 42.25
CA VAL A 606 2.14 -2.69 42.21
C VAL A 606 2.19 -3.44 40.89
N LEU A 607 2.26 -4.76 40.97
CA LEU A 607 2.25 -5.66 39.82
C LEU A 607 0.95 -6.46 39.80
N TYR A 608 0.24 -6.39 38.69
CA TYR A 608 -0.96 -7.18 38.42
C TYR A 608 -0.74 -8.05 37.19
N ASP A 609 -1.18 -9.31 37.24
CA ASP A 609 -1.00 -10.30 36.20
C ASP A 609 -2.14 -11.34 36.28
N ASP A 610 -3.14 -11.20 35.40
CA ASP A 610 -4.29 -12.11 35.31
C ASP A 610 -3.87 -13.54 34.93
N ALA A 611 -2.94 -13.68 33.97
CA ALA A 611 -2.48 -14.97 33.50
C ALA A 611 -1.76 -15.77 34.61
N ALA A 612 -1.02 -15.08 35.48
CA ALA A 612 -0.42 -15.67 36.68
C ALA A 612 -1.37 -15.71 37.90
N ASN A 613 -2.61 -15.20 37.77
CA ASN A 613 -3.59 -15.03 38.84
C ASN A 613 -3.01 -14.33 40.08
N ARG A 614 -2.39 -13.17 39.88
CA ARG A 614 -1.52 -12.53 40.87
C ARG A 614 -1.68 -11.01 40.94
N LEU A 615 -1.76 -10.49 42.17
CA LEU A 615 -1.51 -9.10 42.52
C LEU A 615 -0.41 -9.05 43.58
N SER A 616 0.65 -8.26 43.33
CA SER A 616 1.82 -8.12 44.21
C SER A 616 2.09 -6.67 44.56
N LEU A 617 2.49 -6.43 45.81
CA LEU A 617 3.11 -5.19 46.27
C LEU A 617 4.61 -5.45 46.43
N VAL A 618 5.40 -4.71 45.66
CA VAL A 618 6.86 -4.75 45.70
C VAL A 618 7.38 -3.46 46.35
N ILE A 619 8.33 -3.63 47.27
CA ILE A 619 9.01 -2.54 47.95
C ILE A 619 10.51 -2.76 47.81
N ASP A 620 11.22 -1.78 47.26
CA ASP A 620 12.66 -1.81 46.99
C ASP A 620 13.10 -3.08 46.23
N GLY A 621 12.30 -3.46 45.23
CA GLY A 621 12.56 -4.61 44.36
C GLY A 621 12.37 -5.99 44.97
N ARG A 622 11.74 -6.07 46.13
CA ARG A 622 11.32 -7.34 46.74
C ARG A 622 9.82 -7.38 46.91
N ILE A 623 9.21 -8.50 46.52
CA ILE A 623 7.79 -8.76 46.82
C ILE A 623 7.62 -8.73 48.34
N ASP A 624 6.89 -7.72 48.81
CA ASP A 624 6.54 -7.57 50.22
C ASP A 624 5.30 -8.42 50.54
N ARG A 625 4.29 -8.35 49.67
CA ARG A 625 3.01 -9.05 49.79
C ARG A 625 2.42 -9.42 48.44
N GLU A 626 1.66 -10.50 48.43
CA GLU A 626 0.98 -11.03 47.24
C GLU A 626 -0.38 -11.62 47.63
N THR A 627 -1.34 -11.56 46.71
CA THR A 627 -2.65 -12.21 46.80
C THR A 627 -3.05 -12.70 45.40
N ALA A 628 -3.94 -13.68 45.35
CA ALA A 628 -4.56 -14.08 44.09
C ALA A 628 -5.50 -12.98 43.58
N ALA A 629 -5.40 -12.65 42.31
CA ALA A 629 -6.25 -11.68 41.60
C ALA A 629 -6.34 -12.05 40.12
N HIS A 630 -7.50 -11.87 39.51
CA HIS A 630 -7.80 -12.21 38.10
C HIS A 630 -8.90 -11.30 37.56
N GLY A 631 -9.12 -11.34 36.25
CA GLY A 631 -10.06 -10.50 35.50
C GLY A 631 -9.40 -9.31 34.80
N ILE A 632 -10.20 -8.52 34.10
CA ILE A 632 -9.72 -7.35 33.35
C ILE A 632 -10.05 -6.08 34.16
N THR A 633 -9.17 -5.09 34.17
CA THR A 633 -9.48 -3.81 34.83
C THR A 633 -10.63 -3.08 34.12
N PRO A 634 -11.43 -2.26 34.83
CA PRO A 634 -12.59 -1.58 34.24
C PRO A 634 -12.25 -0.74 32.99
N PRO A 635 -13.23 -0.58 32.07
CA PRO A 635 -13.09 0.31 30.92
C PRO A 635 -12.99 1.78 31.35
N LYS A 636 -12.59 2.64 30.39
CA LYS A 636 -12.41 4.08 30.60
C LYS A 636 -13.59 4.73 31.34
N ALA A 637 -13.26 5.44 32.41
CA ALA A 637 -14.20 6.20 33.23
C ALA A 637 -13.99 7.72 33.09
N TYR A 638 -14.64 8.50 33.96
CA TYR A 638 -14.57 9.97 33.90
C TYR A 638 -13.23 10.57 34.37
N TRP A 639 -12.37 9.79 35.03
CA TRP A 639 -11.17 10.25 35.73
C TRP A 639 -9.91 9.57 35.23
N GLY A 640 -8.78 10.29 35.30
CA GLY A 640 -7.46 9.74 35.02
C GLY A 640 -6.76 9.20 36.27
N LEU A 641 -5.53 8.70 36.10
CA LEU A 641 -4.72 8.23 37.23
C LEU A 641 -4.13 9.44 37.96
N THR A 642 -4.39 9.51 39.26
CA THR A 642 -3.86 10.54 40.15
C THR A 642 -2.74 9.97 41.01
N ILE A 643 -1.60 10.66 41.05
CA ILE A 643 -0.53 10.49 42.03
C ILE A 643 -0.74 11.55 43.10
N GLY A 644 -1.25 11.12 44.26
CA GLY A 644 -1.88 11.94 45.30
C GLY A 644 -3.39 11.69 45.39
N ASP A 645 -4.17 12.74 45.64
CA ASP A 645 -5.64 12.67 45.71
C ASP A 645 -6.32 13.89 45.10
N ALA A 646 -7.40 13.67 44.34
CA ALA A 646 -8.16 14.75 43.73
C ALA A 646 -9.08 15.48 44.74
N TRP A 647 -9.38 14.90 45.91
CA TRP A 647 -10.36 15.44 46.86
C TRP A 647 -9.75 15.95 48.18
N GLY A 648 -8.44 16.12 48.26
CA GLY A 648 -7.78 16.80 49.38
C GLY A 648 -7.28 15.89 50.50
N SER A 649 -7.24 14.56 50.28
CA SER A 649 -6.71 13.57 51.22
C SER A 649 -5.40 12.92 50.73
N GLY A 650 -4.61 13.68 49.96
CA GLY A 650 -3.33 13.22 49.42
C GLY A 650 -2.31 12.94 50.52
N LEU A 651 -1.46 11.95 50.29
CA LEU A 651 -0.31 11.69 51.15
C LEU A 651 0.70 12.84 51.02
N GLU A 652 1.12 13.43 52.14
CA GLU A 652 2.23 14.40 52.18
C GLU A 652 3.55 13.65 51.89
N ALA A 653 4.09 13.84 50.70
CA ALA A 653 5.26 13.14 50.20
C ALA A 653 5.91 13.88 49.02
N ARG A 654 7.11 13.46 48.65
CA ARG A 654 7.68 13.78 47.33
C ARG A 654 7.90 12.51 46.54
N VAL A 655 7.69 12.58 45.22
CA VAL A 655 7.71 11.42 44.31
C VAL A 655 8.55 11.68 43.06
N LYS A 656 9.09 10.61 42.47
CA LYS A 656 9.80 10.61 41.18
C LYS A 656 9.72 9.23 40.53
N ASP A 657 10.24 9.10 39.31
CA ASP A 657 10.31 7.85 38.54
C ASP A 657 8.94 7.14 38.45
N ILE A 658 7.90 7.89 38.08
CA ILE A 658 6.51 7.40 38.05
C ILE A 658 6.27 6.71 36.71
N PHE A 659 5.96 5.42 36.69
CA PHE A 659 5.79 4.69 35.45
C PHE A 659 4.58 3.75 35.46
N LEU A 660 4.06 3.46 34.27
CA LEU A 660 3.13 2.37 34.03
C LEU A 660 3.61 1.56 32.82
N VAL A 661 3.86 0.28 33.05
CA VAL A 661 4.08 -0.72 31.99
C VAL A 661 2.84 -1.61 31.93
N THR A 662 2.36 -1.88 30.73
CA THR A 662 1.13 -2.66 30.47
C THR A 662 1.39 -4.16 30.29
N GLU A 663 2.67 -4.55 30.21
CA GLU A 663 3.11 -5.94 30.20
C GLU A 663 3.56 -6.39 31.60
N ALA A 664 3.14 -7.59 32.01
CA ALA A 664 3.34 -8.08 33.39
C ALA A 664 4.65 -8.88 33.58
N ASP A 665 5.49 -9.03 32.56
CA ASP A 665 6.56 -10.04 32.55
C ASP A 665 7.56 -9.91 33.72
N GLY A 666 7.54 -10.94 34.58
CA GLY A 666 8.69 -11.57 35.24
C GLY A 666 9.38 -10.91 36.43
N ALA A 667 9.56 -9.59 36.49
CA ALA A 667 10.50 -8.98 37.44
C ALA A 667 9.96 -7.73 38.18
N ALA A 668 10.47 -7.54 39.41
CA ALA A 668 9.78 -6.86 40.52
C ALA A 668 10.07 -5.35 40.68
N THR A 669 10.99 -4.75 39.92
CA THR A 669 11.15 -3.28 39.87
C THR A 669 11.02 -2.81 38.44
N GLY A 670 10.44 -1.63 38.24
CA GLY A 670 10.47 -0.96 36.94
C GLY A 670 11.72 -0.09 36.75
N PRO A 671 11.69 0.78 35.70
CA PRO A 671 12.81 1.64 35.35
C PRO A 671 13.14 2.63 36.48
N SER A 672 14.43 2.86 36.71
CA SER A 672 14.98 3.89 37.60
C SER A 672 16.24 4.49 36.95
N HIS A 673 16.52 5.77 37.19
CA HIS A 673 17.62 6.47 36.52
C HIS A 673 18.67 6.99 37.52
N ALA A 674 19.95 6.93 37.15
CA ALA A 674 21.04 7.57 37.87
C ALA A 674 21.81 8.50 36.93
N GLU A 675 21.82 9.79 37.26
CA GLU A 675 22.56 10.82 36.53
C GLU A 675 23.96 11.00 37.12
N GLN A 676 24.98 11.07 36.25
CA GLN A 676 26.36 11.28 36.63
C GLN A 676 27.05 12.25 35.66
N HIS A 677 27.57 13.36 36.20
CA HIS A 677 28.51 14.22 35.48
C HIS A 677 29.94 13.68 35.64
N LEU A 678 30.57 13.31 34.53
CA LEU A 678 31.93 12.82 34.50
C LEU A 678 32.94 13.96 34.33
N ALA A 679 34.13 13.81 34.94
CA ALA A 679 35.19 14.80 34.87
C ALA A 679 35.79 14.97 33.45
N ASP A 680 35.50 14.05 32.54
CA ASP A 680 35.89 14.12 31.13
C ASP A 680 34.88 14.89 30.26
N GLY A 681 33.86 15.51 30.87
CA GLY A 681 32.90 16.36 30.19
C GLY A 681 31.62 15.65 29.75
N ARG A 682 31.51 14.34 29.96
CA ARG A 682 30.29 13.58 29.63
C ARG A 682 29.21 13.72 30.71
N LEU A 683 27.97 13.89 30.27
CA LEU A 683 26.80 13.64 31.10
C LEU A 683 26.33 12.22 30.82
N VAL A 684 26.27 11.36 31.84
CA VAL A 684 25.81 9.97 31.72
C VAL A 684 24.52 9.78 32.51
N VAL A 685 23.47 9.33 31.84
CA VAL A 685 22.19 8.95 32.47
C VAL A 685 22.05 7.45 32.36
N THR A 686 22.10 6.73 33.48
CA THR A 686 22.03 5.26 33.49
C THR A 686 20.63 4.80 33.88
N SER A 687 20.02 3.98 33.05
CA SER A 687 18.71 3.35 33.30
C SER A 687 18.91 1.98 33.91
N TYR A 688 18.10 1.66 34.92
CA TYR A 688 18.09 0.39 35.60
C TYR A 688 16.67 -0.17 35.62
N GLU A 689 16.53 -1.46 35.37
CA GLU A 689 15.35 -2.22 35.69
C GLU A 689 15.82 -3.44 36.48
N ASN A 690 15.16 -3.76 37.58
CA ASN A 690 15.50 -4.90 38.46
C ASN A 690 16.86 -4.78 39.14
N GLY A 691 17.34 -3.54 39.35
CA GLY A 691 18.69 -3.26 39.85
C GLY A 691 19.80 -3.64 38.86
N LEU A 692 19.41 -4.08 37.66
CA LEU A 692 20.29 -4.36 36.53
C LEU A 692 20.27 -3.15 35.61
N ARG A 693 21.43 -2.78 35.10
CA ARG A 693 21.54 -1.72 34.12
C ARG A 693 20.81 -2.16 32.85
N THR A 694 19.68 -1.54 32.54
CA THR A 694 18.95 -1.74 31.28
C THR A 694 19.38 -0.77 30.21
N GLY A 695 20.06 0.31 30.58
CA GLY A 695 20.66 1.17 29.59
C GLY A 695 21.50 2.28 30.17
N PHE A 696 22.11 3.05 29.28
CA PHE A 696 22.59 4.37 29.62
C PHE A 696 22.71 5.23 28.38
N GLU A 697 22.48 6.51 28.58
CA GLU A 697 22.79 7.54 27.61
C GLU A 697 24.03 8.31 28.06
N GLN A 698 24.79 8.80 27.09
CA GLN A 698 25.84 9.74 27.34
C GLN A 698 25.85 10.86 26.30
N ILE A 699 25.95 12.08 26.80
CA ILE A 699 26.06 13.30 25.99
C ILE A 699 27.48 13.83 26.16
N ASP A 700 28.13 14.16 25.05
CA ASP A 700 29.41 14.86 25.08
C ASP A 700 29.20 16.36 25.25
N ALA A 701 28.89 16.78 26.47
CA ALA A 701 28.56 18.17 26.78
C ALA A 701 29.77 19.12 26.65
N ALA A 702 30.98 18.60 26.45
CA ALA A 702 32.22 19.35 26.35
C ALA A 702 32.90 19.26 24.98
N ASP A 703 32.31 18.56 24.00
CA ASP A 703 32.85 18.39 22.64
C ASP A 703 34.28 17.80 22.67
N ALA A 704 34.47 16.73 23.46
CA ALA A 704 35.74 16.06 23.72
C ALA A 704 35.93 14.74 22.96
N PHE A 705 34.88 14.20 22.33
CA PHE A 705 34.84 12.95 21.58
C PHE A 705 34.41 13.20 20.13
N ASP A 706 34.57 12.19 19.26
CA ASP A 706 34.12 12.23 17.86
C ASP A 706 32.61 11.93 17.71
N TRP A 707 31.87 12.05 18.81
CA TRP A 707 30.43 11.83 18.89
C TRP A 707 29.80 12.77 19.91
N ARG A 708 28.59 13.23 19.61
CA ARG A 708 27.82 14.14 20.47
C ARG A 708 26.80 13.44 21.37
N TRP A 709 26.31 12.27 20.97
CA TRP A 709 25.36 11.48 21.76
C TRP A 709 25.50 9.98 21.52
N GLN A 710 25.35 9.19 22.58
CA GLN A 710 25.24 7.73 22.52
C GLN A 710 24.21 7.20 23.50
N SER A 711 23.55 6.10 23.15
CA SER A 711 22.66 5.34 24.01
C SER A 711 22.94 3.85 23.88
N PHE A 712 22.76 3.11 24.97
CA PHE A 712 22.97 1.68 25.04
C PHE A 712 21.82 1.05 25.81
N SER A 713 21.33 -0.09 25.36
CA SER A 713 20.27 -0.88 25.99
C SER A 713 20.75 -2.31 26.23
N TYR A 714 20.30 -2.91 27.32
CA TYR A 714 20.69 -4.25 27.78
C TYR A 714 19.46 -5.07 28.17
N ASP A 715 19.53 -6.38 27.95
CA ASP A 715 18.55 -7.34 28.43
C ASP A 715 18.67 -7.58 29.94
N ALA A 716 17.72 -8.34 30.49
CA ALA A 716 17.71 -8.76 31.90
C ALA A 716 18.90 -9.66 32.30
N THR A 717 19.72 -10.12 31.35
CA THR A 717 20.96 -10.87 31.61
C THR A 717 22.22 -10.00 31.56
N GLY A 718 22.07 -8.71 31.22
CA GLY A 718 23.15 -7.74 31.05
C GLY A 718 23.84 -7.80 29.68
N ARG A 719 23.26 -8.48 28.70
CA ARG A 719 23.76 -8.45 27.31
C ARG A 719 23.17 -7.27 26.59
N MET A 720 23.96 -6.61 25.76
CA MET A 720 23.49 -5.47 24.98
C MET A 720 22.43 -5.95 23.98
N THR A 721 21.32 -5.22 23.89
CA THR A 721 20.24 -5.43 22.92
C THR A 721 20.25 -4.37 21.85
N ARG A 722 20.72 -3.16 22.19
CA ARG A 722 20.75 -2.03 21.26
C ARG A 722 21.84 -1.02 21.62
N SER A 723 22.41 -0.37 20.61
CA SER A 723 23.21 0.85 20.81
C SER A 723 22.89 1.86 19.74
N GLU A 724 22.75 3.13 20.11
CA GLU A 724 22.67 4.25 19.19
C GLU A 724 23.83 5.21 19.39
N SER A 725 24.28 5.87 18.33
CA SER A 725 25.22 6.98 18.40
C SER A 725 24.95 8.00 17.31
N ILE A 726 25.23 9.27 17.57
CA ILE A 726 25.33 10.31 16.55
C ILE A 726 26.74 10.86 16.63
N ASP A 727 27.50 10.75 15.54
CA ASP A 727 28.82 11.34 15.44
C ASP A 727 28.76 12.86 15.18
N ASP A 728 29.90 13.52 15.25
CA ASP A 728 29.98 14.99 15.05
C ASP A 728 29.73 15.41 13.59
N ALA A 729 29.84 14.47 12.65
CA ALA A 729 29.53 14.70 11.24
C ALA A 729 28.01 14.60 10.97
N GLY A 730 27.23 14.12 11.94
CA GLY A 730 25.78 13.96 11.79
C GLY A 730 25.37 12.61 11.23
N VAL A 731 26.21 11.59 11.29
CA VAL A 731 25.81 10.22 10.97
C VAL A 731 25.25 9.55 12.23
N LYS A 732 23.97 9.18 12.16
CA LYS A 732 23.32 8.33 13.16
C LYS A 732 23.65 6.87 12.88
N VAL A 733 24.14 6.14 13.88
CA VAL A 733 24.41 4.70 13.83
C VAL A 733 23.57 3.99 14.88
N VAL A 734 22.72 3.07 14.45
CA VAL A 734 21.93 2.18 15.30
C VAL A 734 22.45 0.76 15.14
N ARG A 735 22.74 0.05 16.22
CA ARG A 735 23.06 -1.38 16.22
C ARG A 735 22.06 -2.13 17.07
N THR A 736 21.60 -3.26 16.58
CA THR A 736 20.69 -4.16 17.29
C THR A 736 21.38 -5.49 17.53
N PHE A 737 21.09 -6.12 18.67
CA PHE A 737 21.73 -7.35 19.11
C PHE A 737 20.67 -8.34 19.59
N SER A 738 20.90 -9.63 19.34
CA SER A 738 20.11 -10.75 19.87
C SER A 738 21.06 -11.74 20.53
N GLU A 739 20.76 -12.17 21.77
CA GLU A 739 21.63 -13.04 22.56
C GLU A 739 23.09 -12.54 22.69
N GLY A 740 23.30 -11.22 22.57
CA GLY A 740 24.62 -10.57 22.58
C GLY A 740 25.40 -10.61 21.26
N VAL A 741 24.81 -11.12 20.18
CA VAL A 741 25.35 -11.07 18.81
C VAL A 741 24.67 -9.94 18.05
N GLU A 742 25.43 -9.08 17.38
CA GLU A 742 24.88 -8.01 16.55
C GLU A 742 24.06 -8.61 15.40
N THR A 743 22.80 -8.20 15.24
CA THR A 743 21.89 -8.67 14.19
C THR A 743 21.74 -7.65 13.07
N SER A 744 21.84 -6.35 13.37
CA SER A 744 21.83 -5.28 12.37
C SER A 744 22.63 -4.06 12.78
N THR A 745 23.16 -3.34 11.78
CA THR A 745 23.66 -1.96 11.89
C THR A 745 22.92 -1.10 10.87
N VAL A 746 22.27 -0.02 11.29
CA VAL A 746 21.68 0.99 10.39
C VAL A 746 22.45 2.29 10.56
N LYS A 747 22.89 2.88 9.45
CA LYS A 747 23.50 4.20 9.39
C LYS A 747 22.60 5.14 8.60
N THR A 748 22.39 6.34 9.12
CA THR A 748 21.61 7.39 8.46
C THR A 748 22.40 8.68 8.53
N ASP A 749 22.60 9.32 7.38
CA ASP A 749 23.26 10.62 7.30
C ASP A 749 22.23 11.73 7.53
N VAL A 750 22.10 12.19 8.78
CA VAL A 750 21.03 13.13 9.15
C VAL A 750 21.36 14.58 8.81
N GLU A 751 22.63 14.88 8.51
CA GLU A 751 23.10 16.24 8.18
C GLU A 751 23.68 16.36 6.76
N ASP A 752 23.45 15.36 5.89
CA ASP A 752 23.88 15.38 4.47
C ASP A 752 25.40 15.58 4.31
N SER A 753 26.16 14.84 5.14
CA SER A 753 27.63 14.87 5.23
C SER A 753 28.34 13.82 4.37
N GLU A 754 27.61 12.79 3.94
CA GLU A 754 28.06 11.64 3.17
C GLU A 754 27.46 11.67 1.76
N SER A 755 27.94 10.79 0.86
CA SER A 755 27.37 10.65 -0.49
C SER A 755 26.22 9.63 -0.56
N TRP A 756 25.69 9.25 0.60
CA TRP A 756 24.67 8.22 0.79
C TRP A 756 23.73 8.63 1.92
N ALA A 757 22.43 8.45 1.70
CA ALA A 757 21.40 8.78 2.67
C ALA A 757 21.32 7.75 3.81
N SER A 758 21.48 6.46 3.48
CA SER A 758 21.50 5.40 4.49
C SER A 758 22.29 4.17 4.08
N ARG A 759 22.77 3.41 5.08
CA ARG A 759 23.41 2.11 4.89
C ARG A 759 23.04 1.13 6.00
N THR A 760 22.58 -0.06 5.61
CA THR A 760 22.12 -1.12 6.51
C THR A 760 22.95 -2.38 6.34
N LEU A 761 23.53 -2.89 7.42
CA LEU A 761 24.17 -4.20 7.48
C LEU A 761 23.29 -5.15 8.30
N LEU A 762 23.06 -6.35 7.79
CA LEU A 762 22.45 -7.45 8.55
C LEU A 762 23.48 -8.55 8.78
N TYR A 763 23.42 -9.20 9.94
CA TYR A 763 24.36 -10.23 10.34
C TYR A 763 23.67 -11.59 10.50
N ASP A 764 24.44 -12.68 10.33
CA ASP A 764 24.01 -14.04 10.60
C ASP A 764 24.16 -14.40 12.09
N ALA A 765 23.69 -15.59 12.47
CA ALA A 765 23.77 -16.08 13.85
C ALA A 765 25.22 -16.27 14.37
N ALA A 766 26.23 -16.23 13.49
CA ALA A 766 27.64 -16.27 13.84
C ALA A 766 28.27 -14.86 13.91
N GLY A 767 27.48 -13.80 13.74
CA GLY A 767 27.91 -12.41 13.76
C GLY A 767 28.66 -11.97 12.50
N LYS A 768 28.54 -12.70 11.38
CA LYS A 768 29.11 -12.28 10.09
C LYS A 768 28.06 -11.55 9.28
N VAL A 769 28.48 -10.54 8.51
CA VAL A 769 27.60 -9.82 7.60
C VAL A 769 26.96 -10.80 6.60
N ARG A 770 25.63 -10.80 6.54
CA ARG A 770 24.78 -11.53 5.58
C ARG A 770 24.32 -10.61 4.45
N SER A 771 24.03 -9.35 4.74
CA SER A 771 23.72 -8.34 3.72
C SER A 771 24.26 -6.96 4.08
N ASP A 772 24.55 -6.16 3.07
CA ASP A 772 24.99 -4.76 3.15
C ASP A 772 24.27 -3.96 2.06
N THR A 773 23.31 -3.13 2.47
CA THR A 773 22.45 -2.33 1.61
C THR A 773 22.79 -0.86 1.77
N THR A 774 23.07 -0.15 0.69
CA THR A 774 23.33 1.31 0.69
C THR A 774 22.33 2.01 -0.22
N VAL A 775 21.70 3.07 0.28
CA VAL A 775 20.87 4.01 -0.48
C VAL A 775 21.68 5.29 -0.69
N GLN A 776 21.95 5.62 -1.95
CA GLN A 776 22.67 6.83 -2.34
C GLN A 776 21.73 8.05 -2.31
N ASP A 777 22.26 9.27 -2.24
CA ASP A 777 21.44 10.51 -2.20
C ASP A 777 20.62 10.71 -3.47
N ASP A 778 21.11 10.18 -4.60
CA ASP A 778 20.38 10.19 -5.87
C ASP A 778 19.31 9.09 -5.98
N GLY A 779 19.06 8.35 -4.91
CA GLY A 779 18.03 7.32 -4.77
C GLY A 779 18.42 5.94 -5.29
N ARG A 780 19.63 5.77 -5.84
CA ARG A 780 20.13 4.45 -6.24
C ARG A 780 20.33 3.56 -5.01
N VAL A 781 20.00 2.28 -5.14
CA VAL A 781 20.13 1.29 -4.06
C VAL A 781 21.10 0.20 -4.50
N SER A 782 22.01 -0.20 -3.60
CA SER A 782 22.97 -1.30 -3.80
C SER A 782 22.91 -2.27 -2.63
N GLU A 783 22.51 -3.52 -2.86
CA GLU A 783 22.53 -4.62 -1.90
C GLU A 783 23.63 -5.63 -2.24
N THR A 784 24.55 -5.88 -1.31
CA THR A 784 25.50 -7.02 -1.39
C THR A 784 25.05 -8.13 -0.43
N ARG A 785 24.92 -9.35 -0.93
CA ARG A 785 24.65 -10.55 -0.12
C ARG A 785 25.90 -11.37 0.10
N PHE A 786 25.98 -11.96 1.29
CA PHE A 786 27.12 -12.75 1.74
C PHE A 786 26.66 -14.12 2.26
N VAL A 787 27.50 -15.13 2.08
CA VAL A 787 27.39 -16.45 2.72
C VAL A 787 28.74 -16.77 3.33
N ASP A 788 28.76 -17.08 4.63
CA ASP A 788 29.98 -17.33 5.42
C ASP A 788 31.04 -16.20 5.38
N GLY A 789 30.62 -14.98 5.05
CA GLY A 789 31.48 -13.79 4.89
C GLY A 789 32.06 -13.60 3.48
N LEU A 790 31.70 -14.46 2.52
CA LEU A 790 32.04 -14.29 1.10
C LEU A 790 30.85 -13.70 0.35
N ARG A 791 31.12 -12.74 -0.54
CA ARG A 791 30.08 -12.17 -1.41
C ARG A 791 29.54 -13.25 -2.33
N VAL A 792 28.22 -13.34 -2.45
CA VAL A 792 27.53 -14.24 -3.39
C VAL A 792 26.76 -13.47 -4.45
N GLN A 793 26.31 -12.26 -4.13
CA GLN A 793 25.54 -11.42 -5.05
C GLN A 793 25.75 -9.92 -4.72
N LEU A 794 25.79 -9.09 -5.75
CA LEU A 794 25.60 -7.64 -5.67
C LEU A 794 24.42 -7.29 -6.59
N HIS A 795 23.41 -6.62 -6.06
CA HIS A 795 22.21 -6.22 -6.78
C HIS A 795 22.02 -4.72 -6.63
N GLU A 796 21.84 -4.01 -7.74
CA GLU A 796 21.76 -2.55 -7.76
C GLU A 796 20.59 -2.11 -8.64
N ILE A 797 19.81 -1.15 -8.14
CA ILE A 797 18.64 -0.57 -8.81
C ILE A 797 18.76 0.96 -8.86
N ASP A 798 18.23 1.55 -9.91
CA ASP A 798 18.15 2.99 -10.11
C ASP A 798 16.70 3.43 -10.36
N PRO A 799 15.89 3.57 -9.29
CA PRO A 799 14.47 3.90 -9.40
C PRO A 799 14.22 5.24 -10.09
N ASN A 800 15.18 6.16 -9.99
CA ASN A 800 15.06 7.54 -10.47
C ASN A 800 15.58 7.74 -11.91
N GLY A 801 16.14 6.70 -12.54
CA GLY A 801 16.63 6.77 -13.93
C GLY A 801 17.83 7.70 -14.13
N THR A 802 18.68 7.85 -13.11
CA THR A 802 19.89 8.68 -13.14
C THR A 802 21.05 8.03 -13.91
N ALA A 803 21.03 6.71 -14.07
CA ALA A 803 22.03 5.89 -14.73
C ALA A 803 21.54 5.40 -16.10
N SER A 804 22.50 4.94 -16.92
CA SER A 804 22.17 4.33 -18.22
C SER A 804 21.53 2.93 -18.11
N TRP A 805 21.38 2.41 -16.89
CA TRP A 805 20.84 1.10 -16.55
C TRP A 805 19.78 1.27 -15.47
N ALA A 806 18.72 0.47 -15.52
CA ALA A 806 17.64 0.48 -14.53
C ALA A 806 17.94 -0.50 -13.38
N GLU A 807 18.50 -1.67 -13.71
CA GLU A 807 18.81 -2.73 -12.75
C GLU A 807 20.06 -3.50 -13.19
N ARG A 808 20.90 -3.88 -12.24
CA ARG A 808 22.04 -4.77 -12.48
C ARG A 808 22.29 -5.74 -11.32
N THR A 809 22.57 -6.98 -11.66
CA THR A 809 22.91 -8.05 -10.72
C THR A 809 24.25 -8.67 -11.10
N THR A 810 25.14 -8.88 -10.13
CA THR A 810 26.43 -9.56 -10.27
C THR A 810 26.49 -10.75 -9.31
N GLY A 811 26.67 -11.95 -9.83
CA GLY A 811 26.87 -13.17 -9.06
C GLY A 811 28.35 -13.48 -8.85
N TYR A 812 28.67 -14.12 -7.73
CA TYR A 812 30.03 -14.53 -7.37
C TYR A 812 30.09 -16.04 -7.08
N ASP A 813 31.20 -16.68 -7.46
CA ASP A 813 31.49 -18.08 -7.14
C ASP A 813 32.02 -18.26 -5.71
N ALA A 814 32.18 -19.51 -5.29
CA ALA A 814 32.69 -19.86 -3.96
C ALA A 814 34.13 -19.36 -3.67
N SER A 815 34.86 -18.87 -4.67
CA SER A 815 36.17 -18.24 -4.53
C SER A 815 36.12 -16.71 -4.53
N GLY A 816 34.92 -16.11 -4.61
CA GLY A 816 34.69 -14.67 -4.65
C GLY A 816 34.94 -14.04 -6.03
N ARG A 817 35.03 -14.83 -7.11
CA ARG A 817 35.16 -14.32 -8.48
C ARG A 817 33.79 -14.19 -9.12
N ILE A 818 33.64 -13.26 -10.04
CA ILE A 818 32.39 -13.08 -10.79
C ILE A 818 32.08 -14.36 -11.59
N ASN A 819 30.84 -14.87 -11.48
CA ASN A 819 30.35 -16.00 -12.28
C ASN A 819 29.25 -15.60 -13.28
N GLY A 820 28.60 -14.44 -13.08
CA GLY A 820 27.52 -13.96 -13.93
C GLY A 820 27.21 -12.49 -13.69
N THR A 821 26.76 -11.79 -14.72
CA THR A 821 26.13 -10.46 -14.59
C THR A 821 24.87 -10.39 -15.42
N GLU A 822 23.85 -9.72 -14.93
CA GLU A 822 22.61 -9.42 -15.63
C GLU A 822 22.35 -7.91 -15.51
N ILE A 823 22.14 -7.22 -16.63
CA ILE A 823 21.97 -5.77 -16.66
C ILE A 823 20.78 -5.43 -17.55
N ALA A 824 19.76 -4.79 -16.98
CA ALA A 824 18.68 -4.16 -17.71
C ALA A 824 19.05 -2.69 -17.99
N TYR A 825 19.26 -2.36 -19.26
CA TYR A 825 19.56 -0.99 -19.68
C TYR A 825 18.29 -0.15 -19.79
N ALA A 826 18.38 1.15 -19.49
CA ALA A 826 17.26 2.07 -19.62
C ALA A 826 16.76 2.21 -21.08
N ASP A 827 17.60 1.86 -22.06
CA ASP A 827 17.23 1.83 -23.47
C ASP A 827 16.38 0.59 -23.86
N GLY A 828 16.17 -0.37 -22.96
CA GLY A 828 15.33 -1.56 -23.15
C GLY A 828 16.10 -2.86 -23.35
N ARG A 829 17.44 -2.82 -23.47
CA ARG A 829 18.26 -4.02 -23.66
C ARG A 829 18.46 -4.79 -22.35
N LEU A 830 18.37 -6.12 -22.40
CA LEU A 830 18.79 -7.01 -21.31
C LEU A 830 20.11 -7.69 -21.70
N VAL A 831 21.15 -7.53 -20.88
CA VAL A 831 22.49 -8.10 -21.11
C VAL A 831 22.84 -9.10 -20.01
N VAL A 832 22.89 -10.38 -20.37
CA VAL A 832 23.34 -11.47 -19.50
C VAL A 832 24.74 -11.90 -19.91
N SER A 833 25.72 -11.85 -19.00
CA SER A 833 27.09 -12.32 -19.24
C SER A 833 27.44 -13.47 -18.31
N GLY A 834 27.90 -14.58 -18.86
CA GLY A 834 28.45 -15.72 -18.12
C GLY A 834 29.97 -15.62 -17.99
N TYR A 835 30.50 -16.12 -16.87
CA TYR A 835 31.94 -16.15 -16.59
C TYR A 835 32.39 -17.54 -16.13
N GLU A 836 33.57 -17.96 -16.59
CA GLU A 836 34.25 -19.16 -16.12
C GLU A 836 35.59 -18.76 -15.50
N ASN A 837 35.82 -19.15 -14.24
CA ASN A 837 37.03 -18.78 -13.47
C ASN A 837 37.30 -17.25 -13.43
N GLY A 838 36.26 -16.43 -13.49
CA GLY A 838 36.35 -14.97 -13.51
C GLY A 838 36.64 -14.36 -14.89
N LEU A 839 36.79 -15.17 -15.94
CA LEU A 839 36.91 -14.71 -17.33
C LEU A 839 35.56 -14.85 -18.02
N ARG A 840 35.18 -13.84 -18.80
CA ARG A 840 33.91 -13.82 -19.55
C ARG A 840 33.90 -14.97 -20.57
N SER A 841 32.89 -15.84 -20.51
CA SER A 841 32.71 -16.98 -21.40
C SER A 841 31.61 -16.75 -22.45
N ARG A 842 30.56 -16.01 -22.08
CA ARG A 842 29.44 -15.67 -22.98
C ARG A 842 28.83 -14.32 -22.63
N VAL A 843 28.34 -13.60 -23.64
CA VAL A 843 27.42 -12.46 -23.50
C VAL A 843 26.20 -12.75 -24.35
N PHE A 844 25.02 -12.58 -23.79
CA PHE A 844 23.74 -12.70 -24.46
C PHE A 844 22.96 -11.41 -24.24
N VAL A 845 22.56 -10.78 -25.34
CA VAL A 845 21.81 -9.52 -25.35
C VAL A 845 20.45 -9.81 -25.99
N THR A 846 19.38 -9.39 -25.35
CA THR A 846 18.02 -9.46 -25.89
C THR A 846 17.38 -8.09 -25.88
N ASP A 847 16.38 -7.92 -26.73
CA ASP A 847 15.52 -6.74 -26.77
C ASP A 847 14.06 -7.14 -26.51
N PRO A 848 13.64 -7.27 -25.25
CA PRO A 848 12.28 -7.71 -24.91
C PRO A 848 11.20 -6.71 -25.35
N GLY A 849 11.58 -5.45 -25.58
CA GLY A 849 10.67 -4.36 -25.92
C GLY A 849 10.62 -4.00 -27.41
N ASP A 850 11.30 -4.76 -28.27
CA ASP A 850 11.29 -4.59 -29.73
C ASP A 850 11.63 -3.15 -30.19
N ARG A 851 12.68 -2.57 -29.61
CA ARG A 851 13.18 -1.22 -29.89
C ARG A 851 14.32 -1.17 -30.91
N PHE A 852 14.99 -2.29 -31.16
CA PHE A 852 16.09 -2.45 -32.09
C PHE A 852 15.67 -3.36 -33.24
N ASP A 853 16.40 -3.32 -34.36
CA ASP A 853 16.16 -4.15 -35.55
C ASP A 853 16.70 -5.60 -35.42
N TRP A 854 16.85 -6.06 -34.18
CA TRP A 854 17.31 -7.39 -33.84
C TRP A 854 16.70 -7.89 -32.53
N THR A 855 16.44 -9.19 -32.49
CA THR A 855 15.81 -9.86 -31.35
C THR A 855 16.85 -10.30 -30.32
N SER A 856 18.01 -10.82 -30.76
CA SER A 856 19.09 -11.21 -29.85
C SER A 856 20.49 -11.14 -30.45
N GLN A 857 21.50 -10.96 -29.60
CA GLN A 857 22.91 -11.04 -29.93
C GLN A 857 23.65 -11.93 -28.92
N THR A 858 24.35 -12.95 -29.41
CA THR A 858 25.22 -13.82 -28.60
C THR A 858 26.67 -13.58 -28.96
N THR A 859 27.56 -13.53 -27.98
CA THR A 859 29.02 -13.55 -28.16
C THR A 859 29.65 -14.60 -27.26
N ASP A 860 30.37 -15.55 -27.84
CA ASP A 860 31.12 -16.59 -27.14
C ASP A 860 32.62 -16.26 -27.10
N TYR A 861 33.26 -16.62 -25.99
CA TYR A 861 34.67 -16.36 -25.70
C TYR A 861 35.41 -17.66 -25.41
N ASP A 862 36.71 -17.70 -25.71
CA ASP A 862 37.59 -18.81 -25.33
C ASP A 862 38.06 -18.68 -23.87
N GLY A 863 38.75 -19.71 -23.35
CA GLY A 863 39.32 -19.72 -22.00
C GLY A 863 40.41 -18.66 -21.73
N SER A 864 40.76 -17.83 -22.72
CA SER A 864 41.64 -16.65 -22.57
C SER A 864 40.88 -15.32 -22.64
N GLY A 865 39.55 -15.35 -22.77
CA GLY A 865 38.69 -14.17 -22.88
C GLY A 865 38.68 -13.52 -24.27
N ARG A 866 39.10 -14.23 -25.32
CA ARG A 866 39.04 -13.73 -26.71
C ARG A 866 37.75 -14.19 -27.38
N ARG A 867 37.15 -13.34 -28.21
CA ARG A 867 35.94 -13.70 -28.97
C ARG A 867 36.24 -14.84 -29.93
N VAL A 868 35.36 -15.83 -29.93
CA VAL A 868 35.39 -16.98 -30.84
C VAL A 868 34.25 -16.91 -31.83
N ARG A 869 33.06 -16.46 -31.38
CA ARG A 869 31.86 -16.43 -32.20
C ARG A 869 30.91 -15.33 -31.77
N THR A 870 30.23 -14.72 -32.73
CA THR A 870 29.03 -13.91 -32.48
C THR A 870 27.87 -14.45 -33.31
N GLU A 871 26.66 -14.37 -32.78
CA GLU A 871 25.42 -14.64 -33.49
C GLU A 871 24.48 -13.44 -33.31
N ILE A 872 23.88 -12.94 -34.38
CA ILE A 872 22.83 -11.91 -34.34
C ILE A 872 21.59 -12.49 -35.01
N VAL A 873 20.46 -12.42 -34.31
CA VAL A 873 19.13 -12.76 -34.85
C VAL A 873 18.38 -11.45 -35.08
N GLN A 874 18.05 -11.16 -36.34
CA GLN A 874 17.31 -9.97 -36.77
C GLN A 874 15.80 -10.22 -36.66
N ASP A 875 14.98 -9.17 -36.49
CA ASP A 875 13.52 -9.34 -36.38
C ASP A 875 12.86 -9.79 -37.68
N ASP A 876 13.57 -9.61 -38.80
CA ASP A 876 13.17 -10.16 -40.08
C ASP A 876 13.46 -11.66 -40.25
N GLY A 877 14.00 -12.33 -39.21
CA GLY A 877 14.30 -13.75 -39.19
C GLY A 877 15.67 -14.13 -39.74
N ARG A 878 16.51 -13.15 -40.13
CA ARG A 878 17.90 -13.44 -40.53
C ARG A 878 18.79 -13.80 -39.34
N HIS A 879 19.63 -14.81 -39.53
CA HIS A 879 20.69 -15.19 -38.59
C HIS A 879 22.06 -14.85 -39.16
N ILE A 880 22.87 -14.10 -38.42
CA ILE A 880 24.24 -13.71 -38.79
C ILE A 880 25.22 -14.33 -37.80
N LEU A 881 25.90 -15.40 -38.21
CA LEU A 881 26.97 -16.05 -37.45
C LEU A 881 28.32 -15.49 -37.91
N THR A 882 29.20 -15.07 -36.99
CA THR A 882 30.58 -14.66 -37.32
C THR A 882 31.57 -15.38 -36.41
N ASP A 883 32.53 -16.08 -36.99
CA ASP A 883 33.64 -16.73 -36.29
C ASP A 883 34.88 -15.83 -36.28
N PHE A 884 35.64 -15.90 -35.19
CA PHE A 884 36.80 -15.06 -34.93
C PHE A 884 38.05 -15.90 -34.64
N VAL A 885 39.21 -15.40 -35.08
CA VAL A 885 40.54 -15.91 -34.72
C VAL A 885 41.33 -14.74 -34.13
N GLY A 886 41.68 -14.83 -32.85
CA GLY A 886 42.44 -13.77 -32.18
C GLY A 886 41.74 -12.41 -32.12
N ASN A 887 40.40 -12.39 -32.03
CA ASN A 887 39.51 -11.22 -32.16
C ASN A 887 39.37 -10.61 -33.57
N THR A 888 40.00 -11.17 -34.60
CA THR A 888 39.79 -10.78 -35.99
C THR A 888 38.72 -11.68 -36.61
N ARG A 889 37.80 -11.14 -37.42
CA ARG A 889 36.78 -11.94 -38.13
C ARG A 889 37.49 -12.90 -39.08
N ALA A 890 37.10 -14.17 -39.10
CA ALA A 890 37.65 -15.17 -40.01
C ALA A 890 36.59 -15.59 -41.06
N HIS A 891 35.39 -15.89 -40.59
CA HIS A 891 34.27 -16.31 -41.43
C HIS A 891 32.96 -15.72 -40.90
N ALA A 892 32.00 -15.43 -41.79
CA ALA A 892 30.63 -15.14 -41.37
C ALA A 892 29.63 -15.84 -42.30
N ILE A 893 28.47 -16.21 -41.76
CA ILE A 893 27.36 -16.83 -42.49
C ILE A 893 26.09 -16.04 -42.13
N GLU A 894 25.41 -15.52 -43.13
CA GLU A 894 24.11 -14.88 -43.01
C GLU A 894 23.07 -15.79 -43.68
N THR A 895 22.04 -16.20 -42.95
CA THR A 895 20.98 -17.10 -43.43
C THR A 895 19.63 -16.41 -43.35
N ASP A 896 18.83 -16.48 -44.41
CA ASP A 896 17.45 -16.01 -44.42
C ASP A 896 16.51 -17.11 -43.96
N GLY A 897 16.30 -17.23 -42.64
CA GLY A 897 15.46 -18.29 -42.07
C GLY A 897 13.97 -18.12 -42.34
N ALA A 898 13.53 -16.90 -42.69
CA ALA A 898 12.12 -16.54 -42.90
C ALA A 898 11.74 -16.40 -44.37
N ASP A 899 12.67 -16.66 -45.31
CA ASP A 899 12.45 -16.63 -46.77
C ASP A 899 11.87 -15.27 -47.25
N ARG A 900 12.43 -14.17 -46.74
CA ARG A 900 12.01 -12.79 -47.06
C ARG A 900 12.80 -12.16 -48.20
N PHE A 901 13.97 -12.70 -48.52
CA PHE A 901 14.89 -12.20 -49.53
C PHE A 901 15.07 -13.25 -50.62
N ALA A 902 15.46 -12.83 -51.82
CA ALA A 902 15.69 -13.72 -52.96
C ALA A 902 16.95 -14.62 -52.84
N TRP A 903 17.51 -14.75 -51.63
CA TRP A 903 18.71 -15.52 -51.33
C TRP A 903 18.56 -16.25 -50.01
N ALA A 904 19.10 -17.49 -49.97
CA ALA A 904 18.98 -18.36 -48.82
C ALA A 904 20.16 -18.20 -47.85
N VAL A 905 21.40 -18.15 -48.37
CA VAL A 905 22.62 -18.08 -47.55
C VAL A 905 23.67 -17.18 -48.20
N LYS A 906 24.32 -16.33 -47.41
CA LYS A 906 25.56 -15.63 -47.75
C LYS A 906 26.69 -16.10 -46.84
N THR A 907 27.86 -16.38 -47.42
CA THR A 907 29.06 -16.78 -46.69
C THR A 907 30.19 -15.81 -47.01
N TYR A 908 30.74 -15.20 -45.97
CA TYR A 908 31.84 -14.24 -46.02
C TYR A 908 33.12 -14.91 -45.48
N SER A 909 34.25 -14.68 -46.15
CA SER A 909 35.57 -14.97 -45.60
C SER A 909 36.39 -13.69 -45.53
N PHE A 910 37.22 -13.56 -44.51
CA PHE A 910 38.01 -12.37 -44.24
C PHE A 910 39.51 -12.67 -44.31
N ASP A 911 40.31 -11.65 -44.61
CA ASP A 911 41.77 -11.73 -44.56
C ASP A 911 42.31 -11.54 -43.13
N ASP A 912 43.63 -11.69 -42.95
CA ASP A 912 44.29 -11.55 -41.64
C ASP A 912 44.14 -10.14 -41.04
N GLY A 913 43.77 -9.14 -41.85
CA GLY A 913 43.46 -7.77 -41.42
C GLY A 913 41.99 -7.55 -41.05
N GLY A 914 41.13 -8.55 -41.25
CA GLY A 914 39.70 -8.49 -41.01
C GLY A 914 38.89 -7.83 -42.12
N ALA A 915 39.51 -7.53 -43.27
CA ALA A 915 38.79 -7.07 -44.46
C ALA A 915 38.19 -8.25 -45.21
N ILE A 916 37.11 -8.02 -45.97
CA ILE A 916 36.47 -9.08 -46.74
C ILE A 916 37.41 -9.58 -47.84
N ALA A 917 37.55 -10.90 -47.94
CA ALA A 917 38.33 -11.60 -48.96
C ALA A 917 37.44 -12.33 -49.97
N ALA A 918 36.28 -12.86 -49.55
CA ALA A 918 35.28 -13.42 -50.46
C ALA A 918 33.86 -13.33 -49.88
N LEU A 919 32.87 -13.30 -50.78
CA LEU A 919 31.44 -13.42 -50.50
C LEU A 919 30.82 -14.44 -51.46
N VAL A 920 30.19 -15.47 -50.93
CA VAL A 920 29.41 -16.44 -51.69
C VAL A 920 27.94 -16.30 -51.33
N THR A 921 27.07 -16.00 -52.30
CA THR A 921 25.62 -15.95 -52.14
C THR A 921 24.99 -17.15 -52.84
N VAL A 922 24.13 -17.88 -52.13
CA VAL A 922 23.26 -18.93 -52.68
C VAL A 922 21.85 -18.36 -52.74
N MET A 923 21.29 -18.28 -53.95
CA MET A 923 19.95 -17.80 -54.25
C MET A 923 18.90 -18.89 -53.96
N ASP A 924 17.63 -18.54 -53.73
CA ASP A 924 16.58 -19.55 -53.40
C ASP A 924 16.32 -20.51 -54.55
N ASN A 925 16.58 -20.06 -55.78
CA ASN A 925 16.52 -20.90 -56.97
C ASN A 925 17.75 -21.83 -57.13
N GLY A 926 18.65 -21.87 -56.16
CA GLY A 926 19.86 -22.72 -56.14
C GLY A 926 21.08 -22.12 -56.85
N ASN A 927 20.94 -20.96 -57.51
CA ASN A 927 22.06 -20.33 -58.21
C ASN A 927 23.08 -19.75 -57.24
N ARG A 928 24.35 -19.74 -57.65
CA ARG A 928 25.47 -19.36 -56.79
C ARG A 928 26.23 -18.19 -57.36
N GLN A 929 26.43 -17.16 -56.57
CA GLN A 929 27.28 -16.01 -56.87
C GLN A 929 28.49 -16.00 -55.96
N GLU A 930 29.69 -15.85 -56.51
CA GLU A 930 30.94 -15.76 -55.75
C GLU A 930 31.69 -14.48 -56.12
N MET A 931 31.97 -13.64 -55.13
CA MET A 931 32.75 -12.43 -55.25
C MET A 931 34.07 -12.60 -54.49
N ARG A 932 35.19 -12.17 -55.09
CA ARG A 932 36.53 -12.18 -54.46
C ARG A 932 37.09 -10.79 -54.38
N TYR A 933 37.75 -10.52 -53.27
CA TYR A 933 38.27 -9.22 -52.91
C TYR A 933 39.75 -9.33 -52.58
N ASP A 934 40.48 -8.25 -52.81
CA ASP A 934 41.86 -8.08 -52.36
C ASP A 934 41.90 -6.84 -51.46
N HIS A 935 42.25 -7.02 -50.18
CA HIS A 935 42.23 -5.98 -49.16
C HIS A 935 40.88 -5.19 -49.14
N GLY A 936 39.76 -5.89 -49.31
CA GLY A 936 38.41 -5.30 -49.34
C GLY A 936 37.96 -4.70 -50.69
N VAL A 937 38.81 -4.68 -51.72
CA VAL A 937 38.46 -4.18 -53.06
C VAL A 937 38.04 -5.35 -53.96
N LEU A 938 36.85 -5.28 -54.57
CA LEU A 938 36.31 -6.32 -55.44
C LEU A 938 37.19 -6.51 -56.69
N GLN A 939 37.61 -7.75 -56.94
CA GLN A 939 38.46 -8.15 -58.07
C GLN A 939 37.73 -9.07 -59.07
N LEU A 940 36.80 -9.89 -58.58
CA LEU A 940 36.17 -10.92 -59.39
C LEU A 940 34.74 -11.17 -58.89
N ARG A 941 33.79 -11.36 -59.80
CA ARG A 941 32.46 -11.93 -59.54
C ARG A 941 32.19 -13.09 -60.48
N VAL A 942 31.66 -14.19 -59.96
CA VAL A 942 31.28 -15.38 -60.72
C VAL A 942 29.84 -15.73 -60.39
N ASP A 943 28.92 -15.62 -61.35
CA ASP A 943 27.55 -16.11 -61.21
C ASP A 943 27.47 -17.49 -61.89
N SER A 944 26.92 -18.50 -61.22
CA SER A 944 26.77 -19.87 -61.72
C SER A 944 25.32 -20.30 -61.68
N ASP A 945 24.79 -20.79 -62.81
CA ASP A 945 23.44 -21.32 -62.92
C ASP A 945 23.44 -22.80 -62.58
N VAL A 946 23.38 -23.10 -61.28
CA VAL A 946 23.51 -24.48 -60.79
C VAL A 946 22.23 -25.28 -61.04
N ALA A 947 21.09 -24.60 -61.12
CA ALA A 947 19.77 -25.19 -61.34
C ALA A 947 19.34 -25.24 -62.82
N ASP A 948 20.19 -24.80 -63.75
CA ASP A 948 19.93 -24.81 -65.21
C ASP A 948 18.65 -24.02 -65.58
N ALA A 949 18.44 -22.87 -64.93
CA ALA A 949 17.26 -22.03 -65.12
C ALA A 949 17.40 -21.06 -66.31
N TYR A 950 18.61 -20.87 -66.83
CA TYR A 950 18.95 -19.94 -67.90
C TYR A 950 19.74 -20.67 -68.99
N ALA A 951 19.82 -20.07 -70.18
CA ALA A 951 20.61 -20.63 -71.29
C ALA A 951 22.15 -20.46 -71.11
N TRP A 952 22.59 -20.03 -69.93
CA TRP A 952 23.98 -19.81 -69.59
C TRP A 952 24.34 -20.54 -68.29
N SER A 953 25.51 -21.18 -68.27
CA SER A 953 25.98 -21.96 -67.13
C SER A 953 26.80 -21.13 -66.15
N ARG A 954 27.54 -20.13 -66.66
CA ARG A 954 28.45 -19.31 -65.83
C ARG A 954 28.69 -17.94 -66.43
N LYS A 955 28.70 -16.90 -65.59
CA LYS A 955 29.19 -15.55 -65.91
C LYS A 955 30.37 -15.21 -65.02
N VAL A 956 31.43 -14.64 -65.59
CA VAL A 956 32.64 -14.21 -64.88
C VAL A 956 32.87 -12.73 -65.18
N ILE A 957 32.92 -11.91 -64.15
CA ILE A 957 33.16 -10.47 -64.25
C ILE A 957 34.47 -10.17 -63.54
N ASP A 958 35.47 -9.69 -64.28
CA ASP A 958 36.72 -9.20 -63.70
C ASP A 958 36.60 -7.73 -63.38
N TYR A 959 37.20 -7.29 -62.28
CA TYR A 959 37.19 -5.90 -61.84
C TYR A 959 38.62 -5.37 -61.77
N ALA A 960 38.79 -4.10 -62.14
CA ALA A 960 40.01 -3.33 -61.93
C ALA A 960 39.70 -2.16 -61.00
N ASN A 961 40.38 -2.09 -59.85
CA ASN A 961 40.14 -1.07 -58.82
C ASN A 961 38.67 -0.95 -58.38
N GLY A 962 37.94 -2.07 -58.33
CA GLY A 962 36.53 -2.10 -57.94
C GLY A 962 35.53 -1.78 -59.07
N HIS A 963 35.98 -1.52 -60.29
CA HIS A 963 35.12 -1.29 -61.45
C HIS A 963 35.17 -2.47 -62.46
N PRO A 964 34.04 -2.89 -63.06
CA PRO A 964 33.99 -4.09 -63.91
C PRO A 964 34.76 -3.89 -65.24
N ALA A 965 35.88 -4.60 -65.42
CA ALA A 965 36.76 -4.53 -66.59
C ALA A 965 36.35 -5.46 -67.73
N SER A 966 35.78 -6.63 -67.42
CA SER A 966 35.23 -7.55 -68.43
C SER A 966 34.10 -8.39 -67.87
N LEU A 967 33.19 -8.85 -68.75
CA LEU A 967 32.17 -9.86 -68.49
C LEU A 967 32.31 -10.97 -69.52
N THR A 968 32.57 -12.19 -69.05
CA THR A 968 32.58 -13.42 -69.85
C THR A 968 31.34 -14.25 -69.53
N THR A 969 30.52 -14.59 -70.52
CA THR A 969 29.34 -15.46 -70.37
C THR A 969 29.57 -16.80 -71.07
N HIS A 970 29.43 -17.89 -70.34
CA HIS A 970 29.46 -19.27 -70.84
C HIS A 970 28.03 -19.79 -71.01
N TYR A 971 27.68 -20.18 -72.23
CA TYR A 971 26.37 -20.74 -72.59
C TYR A 971 26.37 -22.27 -72.51
N ASP A 972 25.23 -22.90 -72.24
CA ASP A 972 25.15 -24.37 -72.04
C ASP A 972 25.44 -25.16 -73.31
N ASN A 973 25.27 -24.52 -74.47
CA ASN A 973 25.64 -25.05 -75.77
C ASN A 973 27.16 -25.01 -76.05
N GLY A 974 27.97 -24.59 -75.07
CA GLY A 974 29.44 -24.48 -75.16
C GLY A 974 29.95 -23.16 -75.77
N THR A 975 29.07 -22.22 -76.14
CA THR A 975 29.47 -20.91 -76.65
C THR A 975 29.98 -20.01 -75.52
N VAL A 976 30.99 -19.17 -75.79
CA VAL A 976 31.51 -18.20 -74.83
C VAL A 976 31.48 -16.81 -75.44
N ASP A 977 30.89 -15.85 -74.74
CA ASP A 977 30.83 -14.43 -75.13
C ASP A 977 31.66 -13.60 -74.15
N VAL A 978 32.39 -12.58 -74.64
CA VAL A 978 33.28 -11.73 -73.83
C VAL A 978 33.04 -10.27 -74.18
N ILE A 979 32.65 -9.50 -73.17
CA ILE A 979 32.48 -8.05 -73.23
C ILE A 979 33.60 -7.41 -72.41
N VAL A 980 34.35 -6.47 -72.99
CA VAL A 980 35.39 -5.69 -72.29
C VAL A 980 34.88 -4.26 -72.11
N TYR A 981 35.03 -3.71 -70.92
CA TYR A 981 34.63 -2.35 -70.58
C TYR A 981 35.87 -1.45 -70.55
N ASP A 982 35.87 -0.37 -71.33
CA ASP A 982 36.91 0.66 -71.28
C ASP A 982 36.57 1.71 -70.21
N PHE A 983 37.46 1.89 -69.23
CA PHE A 983 37.37 2.99 -68.27
C PHE A 983 38.21 4.19 -68.75
N ILE A 984 37.62 5.39 -68.71
CA ILE A 984 38.32 6.68 -68.85
C ILE A 984 38.57 7.25 -67.47
#